data_AF-A0ABD5N064-F1
#
_entry.id   AF-A0ABD5N064-F1
#
_cell.length_a   1.000
_cell.length_b   1.000
_cell.length_c   1.000
_cell.angle_alpha   90.00
_cell.angle_beta   90.00
_cell.angle_gamma   90.00
#
_symmetry.space_group_name_H-M   'P 1'
#
loop_
_entity.id
_entity.type
_entity.pdbx_description
1 polymer ?
#
loop_
_entity_poly.entity_id
_entity_poly.type
_entity_poly.pdbx_seq_one_letter_code
_entity_poly.pdbx_strand_id
1 'polypeptide(L)'
;MTDDDSAMDIKSQRRRRAARMSNQNTPPDEAKLREEAQRGLERETGGQQGGGEKPSEDGQAPQGAEGGEGAQQPPDPNEMMKAQLGLQEKAMADEAAYRKSQLDLQKKQLDKGSKAEGNAPTLFFVFIAGSAYALDWSMGFSLIAPLFRALMYFLVCLFTYLLVGRYFDGSQKKGVMEELFFLWAFAFLLPYGLGLLQKTFQLNGHMPSLILTFAMPAGWIFFLEKGPFDDKWKRRIGALYVVVIVALAIPFIFNSAQASGLPQVFDAYRPDYSFDDGWEAWKASVANMKISFDQMVTGILVQGSGGYYNEIVTEVEEAPLGVSLGGLQPSSSEFAPNQDVEMSGTLSAINIPSNPDDYLPDDEEAIKINLYCSAQNKEPRDVVEGEITTDYYEEDGELAEINDIDVLVQKEDQKLVNCKFEGGKLDQGVRKITFNARFNFKTWGFLKLWFLNDEVKKATDDSNLRNIGITEKKPRSHSSNGSISIGMSTKTPLVGMKTDEDTLIDWTLRLTNKWKGQANEIEKVIVFLPDGLTFNDNCDKFEETTVEADEVALLDEDLEVEYSPYKLTDQELRNLKDLKTYKDITCLLRVSGGDPDNILKGKTSQGLFIRTNVYYDYTLEATGHASIKRPDGFYVDLTPDKPISSDRLKCSASHSQFRISQIEMGYKIDDGELNIENPILDDKKDFWYLNIPEQPRGTRVTCEAKGTLDFGLVREAAASLVEDGATEYSMQEGSDTVLVGNSPPELEIEVGEAVEEQEVIIKFKVEDKDPEDSVKVRYWYEGDYSTNQEFIECENECEIIFPADRAFAKDQVTIVAIPNDNSNFRNMDGKTVQKRFTFRPKPLAPEGEAALT
;
A
#
# COMPACT_ATOMS: atom_id res chain seq x y z
N MET A 1 16.32 31.04 -34.22
CA MET A 1 14.85 31.21 -34.24
C MET A 1 14.31 29.91 -34.79
N THR A 2 13.67 29.15 -33.90
CA THR A 2 12.86 27.93 -34.11
C THR A 2 13.46 26.79 -34.92
N ASP A 3 13.91 25.75 -34.21
CA ASP A 3 13.82 24.36 -34.66
C ASP A 3 12.89 23.64 -33.68
N ASP A 4 11.74 23.17 -34.17
CA ASP A 4 10.70 22.50 -33.40
C ASP A 4 10.16 21.33 -34.23
N ASP A 5 10.95 20.25 -34.30
CA ASP A 5 10.63 19.03 -35.06
C ASP A 5 10.87 17.72 -34.26
N SER A 6 11.21 17.79 -32.97
CA SER A 6 11.51 16.61 -32.15
C SER A 6 10.35 16.10 -31.28
N ALA A 7 9.22 16.82 -31.18
CA ALA A 7 8.13 16.48 -30.26
C ALA A 7 7.15 15.41 -30.78
N MET A 8 7.19 15.03 -32.07
CA MET A 8 6.14 14.19 -32.66
C MET A 8 6.40 12.67 -32.58
N ASP A 9 7.63 12.22 -32.35
CA ASP A 9 7.98 10.79 -32.37
C ASP A 9 7.75 10.08 -31.01
N ILE A 10 7.80 10.82 -29.90
CA ILE A 10 7.64 10.27 -28.53
C ILE A 10 6.17 9.84 -28.25
N LYS A 11 5.18 10.51 -28.86
CA LYS A 11 3.75 10.14 -28.72
C LYS A 11 3.40 8.83 -29.42
N SER A 12 4.12 8.44 -30.48
CA SER A 12 3.85 7.20 -31.23
C SER A 12 4.38 5.96 -30.51
N GLN A 13 5.54 6.07 -29.85
CA GLN A 13 6.11 4.97 -29.06
C GLN A 13 5.35 4.73 -27.74
N ARG A 14 4.80 5.78 -27.10
CA ARG A 14 4.01 5.67 -25.86
C ARG A 14 2.67 4.93 -26.05
N ARG A 15 2.00 5.09 -27.20
CA ARG A 15 0.75 4.33 -27.51
C ARG A 15 0.98 2.84 -27.71
N ARG A 16 2.18 2.41 -28.13
CA ARG A 16 2.52 0.99 -28.32
C ARG A 16 2.84 0.25 -27.02
N ARG A 17 3.24 0.97 -25.95
CA ARG A 17 3.49 0.40 -24.61
C ARG A 17 2.18 0.17 -23.83
N ALA A 18 1.23 1.10 -23.90
CA ALA A 18 -0.08 0.96 -23.26
C ALA A 18 -0.93 -0.19 -23.83
N ALA A 19 -0.86 -0.44 -25.15
CA ALA A 19 -1.58 -1.53 -25.79
C ALA A 19 -1.03 -2.94 -25.47
N ARG A 20 0.19 -3.07 -24.92
CA ARG A 20 0.77 -4.35 -24.51
C ARG A 20 0.46 -4.77 -23.08
N MET A 21 0.03 -3.85 -22.22
CA MET A 21 -0.28 -4.14 -20.80
C MET A 21 -1.75 -4.47 -20.53
N SER A 22 -2.64 -4.34 -21.53
CA SER A 22 -4.09 -4.61 -21.39
C SER A 22 -4.50 -6.08 -21.62
N ASN A 23 -3.57 -7.04 -21.71
CA ASN A 23 -3.88 -8.42 -22.11
C ASN A 23 -3.48 -9.49 -21.07
N GLN A 24 -3.74 -9.21 -19.79
CA GLN A 24 -3.79 -10.22 -18.73
C GLN A 24 -5.00 -9.94 -17.83
N ASN A 25 -6.19 -10.35 -18.27
CA ASN A 25 -7.37 -10.44 -17.42
C ASN A 25 -7.60 -11.91 -17.05
N THR A 26 -7.43 -12.20 -15.76
CA THR A 26 -7.93 -13.39 -15.06
C THR A 26 -9.47 -13.34 -15.01
N PRO A 27 -10.21 -14.45 -15.23
CA PRO A 27 -11.66 -14.42 -15.15
C PRO A 27 -12.18 -14.54 -13.69
N PRO A 28 -13.39 -14.03 -13.39
CA PRO A 28 -14.03 -14.22 -12.10
C PRO A 28 -14.75 -15.60 -12.02
N ASP A 29 -15.10 -16.01 -10.79
CA ASP A 29 -15.97 -17.16 -10.42
C ASP A 29 -15.35 -18.56 -10.21
N GLU A 30 -14.29 -18.69 -9.41
CA GLU A 30 -13.92 -20.00 -8.80
C GLU A 30 -14.65 -20.30 -7.47
N ALA A 31 -15.16 -19.29 -6.77
CA ALA A 31 -15.78 -19.48 -5.45
C ALA A 31 -17.16 -20.18 -5.53
N LYS A 32 -17.91 -19.92 -6.60
CA LYS A 32 -19.28 -20.46 -6.79
C LYS A 32 -19.28 -21.93 -7.24
N LEU A 33 -18.25 -22.34 -7.99
CA LEU A 33 -18.07 -23.72 -8.45
C LEU A 33 -17.62 -24.65 -7.31
N ARG A 34 -16.88 -24.15 -6.31
CA ARG A 34 -16.51 -24.93 -5.12
C ARG A 34 -17.70 -25.21 -4.20
N GLU A 35 -18.64 -24.27 -4.07
CA GLU A 35 -19.83 -24.44 -3.24
C GLU A 35 -20.84 -25.44 -3.85
N GLU A 36 -20.95 -25.50 -5.17
CA GLU A 36 -21.80 -26.48 -5.87
C GLU A 36 -21.17 -27.89 -5.90
N ALA A 37 -19.84 -28.01 -5.97
CA ALA A 37 -19.14 -29.29 -5.89
C ALA A 37 -19.24 -29.92 -4.49
N GLN A 38 -19.22 -29.12 -3.42
CA GLN A 38 -19.39 -29.60 -2.04
C GLN A 38 -20.82 -30.08 -1.76
N ARG A 39 -21.84 -29.40 -2.32
CA ARG A 39 -23.25 -29.85 -2.23
C ARG A 39 -23.55 -31.12 -3.05
N GLY A 40 -22.71 -31.45 -4.02
CA GLY A 40 -22.79 -32.72 -4.77
C GLY A 40 -22.33 -33.92 -3.95
N LEU A 41 -21.25 -33.79 -3.17
CA LEU A 41 -20.68 -34.89 -2.38
C LEU A 41 -21.54 -35.31 -1.17
N GLU A 42 -22.33 -34.40 -0.60
CA GLU A 42 -23.23 -34.73 0.52
C GLU A 42 -24.51 -35.46 0.07
N ARG A 43 -24.80 -35.53 -1.23
CA ARG A 43 -25.96 -36.24 -1.77
C ARG A 43 -25.70 -37.71 -2.13
N GLU A 44 -24.45 -38.16 -2.17
CA GLU A 44 -24.13 -39.55 -2.56
C GLU A 44 -23.89 -40.51 -1.39
N THR A 45 -23.90 -40.06 -0.13
CA THR A 45 -23.68 -40.93 1.04
C THR A 45 -24.92 -41.20 1.90
N GLY A 46 -26.11 -40.79 1.47
CA GLY A 46 -27.35 -40.99 2.22
C GLY A 46 -28.34 -41.94 1.54
N GLY A 47 -28.22 -43.25 1.78
CA GLY A 47 -29.28 -44.18 1.36
C GLY A 47 -29.03 -45.67 1.50
N GLN A 48 -29.09 -46.22 2.72
CA GLN A 48 -29.75 -47.52 2.90
C GLN A 48 -30.36 -47.68 4.30
N GLN A 49 -31.68 -47.76 4.31
CA GLN A 49 -32.53 -48.12 5.44
C GLN A 49 -32.50 -49.64 5.69
N GLY A 50 -32.72 -50.00 6.95
CA GLY A 50 -33.14 -51.31 7.44
C GLY A 50 -32.43 -51.60 8.76
N GLY A 51 -33.04 -51.72 9.93
CA GLY A 51 -34.41 -52.02 10.31
C GLY A 51 -34.33 -52.99 11.50
N GLY A 52 -35.12 -52.76 12.55
CA GLY A 52 -35.43 -53.79 13.56
C GLY A 52 -34.68 -53.77 14.89
N GLU A 53 -35.46 -53.53 15.94
CA GLU A 53 -35.47 -54.24 17.24
C GLU A 53 -34.39 -53.96 18.31
N LYS A 54 -34.88 -53.40 19.43
CA LYS A 54 -34.40 -53.58 20.82
C LYS A 54 -34.75 -55.01 21.32
N PRO A 55 -34.38 -55.46 22.55
CA PRO A 55 -33.29 -55.10 23.51
C PRO A 55 -32.59 -56.34 24.16
N SER A 56 -31.45 -56.15 24.86
CA SER A 56 -30.96 -56.84 26.10
C SER A 56 -29.43 -56.76 26.17
N GLU A 57 -28.79 -56.25 27.21
CA GLU A 57 -28.35 -56.95 28.45
C GLU A 57 -27.41 -58.15 28.24
N ASP A 58 -26.30 -58.10 29.00
CA ASP A 58 -25.27 -59.10 29.29
C ASP A 58 -24.20 -59.48 28.26
N GLY A 59 -22.95 -59.45 28.74
CA GLY A 59 -22.10 -60.65 28.67
C GLY A 59 -20.87 -60.64 27.76
N GLN A 60 -19.71 -60.51 28.41
CA GLN A 60 -18.50 -61.34 28.20
C GLN A 60 -17.68 -61.24 26.90
N ALA A 61 -16.37 -61.06 27.12
CA ALA A 61 -15.27 -61.33 26.18
C ALA A 61 -15.26 -62.81 25.72
N PRO A 62 -14.67 -63.10 24.54
CA PRO A 62 -13.31 -63.64 24.53
C PRO A 62 -12.45 -63.09 23.36
N GLN A 63 -11.17 -62.78 23.61
CA GLN A 63 -9.98 -63.58 23.23
C GLN A 63 -9.91 -64.05 21.77
N GLY A 64 -8.89 -63.54 21.07
CA GLY A 64 -7.97 -64.35 20.27
C GLY A 64 -8.07 -64.24 18.75
N ALA A 65 -7.16 -63.47 18.13
CA ALA A 65 -6.49 -63.89 16.89
C ALA A 65 -5.23 -63.03 16.66
N GLU A 66 -4.13 -63.74 16.48
CA GLU A 66 -2.78 -63.27 16.20
C GLU A 66 -2.63 -62.74 14.76
N GLY A 67 -1.61 -61.90 14.56
CA GLY A 67 -0.74 -61.98 13.39
C GLY A 67 -0.97 -60.98 12.26
N GLY A 68 0.01 -60.08 12.05
CA GLY A 68 0.20 -59.43 10.75
C GLY A 68 0.74 -58.00 10.82
N GLU A 69 1.94 -57.78 11.37
CA GLU A 69 2.71 -56.57 11.10
C GLU A 69 3.17 -56.59 9.63
N GLY A 70 2.45 -55.86 8.79
CA GLY A 70 2.89 -55.49 7.44
C GLY A 70 2.82 -53.98 7.31
N ALA A 71 3.92 -53.30 7.65
CA ALA A 71 4.08 -51.87 7.38
C ALA A 71 4.11 -51.66 5.85
N GLN A 72 2.97 -51.26 5.28
CA GLN A 72 2.91 -50.76 3.91
C GLN A 72 3.62 -49.41 3.87
N GLN A 73 4.73 -49.35 3.14
CA GLN A 73 5.38 -48.11 2.75
C GLN A 73 4.37 -47.22 2.00
N PRO A 74 4.30 -45.91 2.30
CA PRO A 74 3.49 -44.99 1.52
C PRO A 74 3.95 -44.99 0.05
N PRO A 75 3.01 -44.92 -0.91
CA PRO A 75 3.35 -44.91 -2.33
C PRO A 75 4.22 -43.71 -2.67
N ASP A 76 5.18 -43.92 -3.58
CA ASP A 76 6.09 -42.90 -4.08
C ASP A 76 5.29 -41.68 -4.59
N PRO A 77 5.56 -40.46 -4.07
CA PRO A 77 4.90 -39.23 -4.50
C PRO A 77 4.91 -39.02 -6.03
N ASN A 78 5.92 -39.54 -6.72
CA ASN A 78 6.02 -39.45 -8.18
C ASN A 78 4.99 -40.31 -8.92
N GLU A 79 4.56 -41.44 -8.36
CA GLU A 79 3.51 -42.27 -8.95
C GLU A 79 2.12 -41.65 -8.76
N MET A 80 1.88 -41.01 -7.62
CA MET A 80 0.64 -40.26 -7.40
C MET A 80 0.51 -39.06 -8.35
N MET A 81 1.61 -38.34 -8.60
CA MET A 81 1.61 -37.20 -9.52
C MET A 81 1.39 -37.65 -10.98
N LYS A 82 1.95 -38.79 -11.41
CA LYS A 82 1.66 -39.38 -12.73
C LYS A 82 0.20 -39.81 -12.89
N ALA A 83 -0.41 -40.38 -11.86
CA ALA A 83 -1.81 -40.77 -11.89
C ALA A 83 -2.75 -39.54 -12.00
N GLN A 84 -2.42 -38.44 -11.30
CA GLN A 84 -3.17 -37.18 -11.42
C GLN A 84 -3.04 -36.54 -12.81
N LEU A 85 -1.83 -36.51 -13.39
CA LEU A 85 -1.60 -35.98 -14.73
C LEU A 85 -2.36 -36.78 -15.80
N GLY A 86 -2.40 -38.11 -15.69
CA GLY A 86 -3.15 -38.96 -16.61
C GLY A 86 -4.67 -38.74 -16.55
N LEU A 87 -5.23 -38.45 -15.38
CA LEU A 87 -6.64 -38.10 -15.23
C LEU A 87 -6.97 -36.73 -15.82
N GLN A 88 -6.05 -35.76 -15.68
CA GLN A 88 -6.23 -34.41 -16.20
C GLN A 88 -6.18 -34.39 -17.74
N GLU A 89 -5.28 -35.17 -18.35
CA GLU A 89 -5.16 -35.28 -19.80
C GLU A 89 -6.41 -35.92 -20.43
N LYS A 90 -6.99 -36.92 -19.77
CA LYS A 90 -8.24 -37.56 -20.22
C LYS A 90 -9.44 -36.60 -20.16
N ALA A 91 -9.54 -35.79 -19.09
CA ALA A 91 -10.60 -34.79 -18.95
C ALA A 91 -10.54 -33.70 -20.05
N MET A 92 -9.33 -33.24 -20.41
CA MET A 92 -9.14 -32.27 -21.49
C MET A 92 -9.49 -32.84 -22.87
N ALA A 93 -9.20 -34.12 -23.12
CA ALA A 93 -9.55 -34.78 -24.38
C ALA A 93 -11.08 -34.91 -24.57
N ASP A 94 -11.81 -35.21 -23.50
CA ASP A 94 -13.27 -35.34 -23.52
C ASP A 94 -13.97 -33.98 -23.73
N GLU A 95 -13.45 -32.89 -23.14
CA GLU A 95 -13.97 -31.54 -23.37
C GLU A 95 -13.75 -31.08 -24.83
N ALA A 96 -12.57 -31.36 -25.39
CA ALA A 96 -12.26 -31.03 -26.77
C ALA A 96 -13.19 -31.76 -27.77
N ALA A 97 -13.51 -33.03 -27.51
CA ALA A 97 -14.46 -33.80 -28.31
C ALA A 97 -15.88 -33.22 -28.24
N TYR A 98 -16.32 -32.78 -27.06
CA TYR A 98 -17.62 -32.14 -26.88
C TYR A 98 -17.74 -30.79 -27.61
N ARG A 99 -16.70 -29.93 -27.54
CA ARG A 99 -16.68 -28.65 -28.28
C ARG A 99 -16.74 -28.84 -29.80
N LYS A 100 -16.05 -29.85 -30.33
CA LYS A 100 -16.07 -30.16 -31.76
C LYS A 100 -17.46 -30.58 -32.24
N SER A 101 -18.17 -31.39 -31.44
CA SER A 101 -19.56 -31.80 -31.69
C SER A 101 -20.53 -30.62 -31.79
N GLN A 102 -20.42 -29.66 -30.86
CA GLN A 102 -21.24 -28.44 -30.86
C GLN A 102 -21.02 -27.57 -32.10
N LEU A 103 -19.76 -27.46 -32.54
CA LEU A 103 -19.38 -26.62 -33.68
C LEU A 103 -19.88 -27.18 -35.02
N ASP A 104 -19.90 -28.51 -35.18
CA ASP A 104 -20.48 -29.17 -36.35
C ASP A 104 -22.01 -29.07 -36.39
N LEU A 105 -22.66 -29.05 -35.23
CA LEU A 105 -24.11 -28.81 -35.11
C LEU A 105 -24.50 -27.39 -35.52
N GLN A 106 -23.68 -26.39 -35.15
CA GLN A 106 -23.86 -25.01 -35.58
C GLN A 106 -23.64 -24.84 -37.10
N LYS A 107 -22.61 -25.47 -37.67
CA LYS A 107 -22.37 -25.44 -39.13
C LYS A 107 -23.55 -26.02 -39.93
N LYS A 108 -24.13 -27.14 -39.46
CA LYS A 108 -25.33 -27.73 -40.09
C LYS A 108 -26.58 -26.86 -40.01
N GLN A 109 -26.69 -25.97 -39.02
CA GLN A 109 -27.80 -25.02 -38.92
C GLN A 109 -27.60 -23.80 -39.82
N LEU A 110 -26.35 -23.38 -40.05
CA LEU A 110 -26.00 -22.27 -40.95
C LEU A 110 -26.24 -22.61 -42.43
N ASP A 111 -25.94 -23.83 -42.87
CA ASP A 111 -26.10 -24.22 -44.28
C ASP A 111 -27.56 -24.40 -44.73
N LYS A 112 -28.52 -24.53 -43.80
CA LYS A 112 -29.95 -24.66 -44.13
C LYS A 112 -30.69 -23.33 -44.31
N GLY A 113 -30.06 -22.18 -44.02
CA GLY A 113 -30.72 -20.86 -43.99
C GLY A 113 -30.58 -19.98 -45.23
N SER A 114 -29.83 -20.40 -46.26
CA SER A 114 -29.43 -19.51 -47.37
C SER A 114 -30.18 -19.81 -48.67
N LYS A 115 -31.45 -19.43 -48.74
CA LYS A 115 -32.07 -18.91 -49.98
C LYS A 115 -32.62 -17.52 -49.68
N ALA A 116 -31.70 -16.56 -49.60
CA ALA A 116 -32.02 -15.14 -49.54
C ALA A 116 -32.48 -14.67 -50.93
N GLU A 117 -33.78 -14.73 -51.21
CA GLU A 117 -34.37 -13.78 -52.16
C GLU A 117 -34.40 -12.39 -51.50
N GLY A 118 -33.87 -11.40 -52.21
CA GLY A 118 -33.25 -10.21 -51.65
C GLY A 118 -34.18 -9.18 -51.00
N ASN A 119 -33.84 -8.80 -49.76
CA ASN A 119 -34.40 -7.64 -49.03
C ASN A 119 -33.50 -6.39 -49.09
N ALA A 120 -32.55 -6.34 -50.03
CA ALA A 120 -31.78 -5.13 -50.34
C ALA A 120 -32.64 -3.87 -50.60
N PRO A 121 -33.84 -3.95 -51.21
CA PRO A 121 -34.69 -2.77 -51.41
C PRO A 121 -35.18 -2.14 -50.10
N THR A 122 -35.44 -2.95 -49.07
CA THR A 122 -35.96 -2.49 -47.78
C THR A 122 -34.89 -1.76 -46.97
N LEU A 123 -33.66 -2.30 -46.96
CA LEU A 123 -32.52 -1.64 -46.29
C LEU A 123 -32.09 -0.35 -47.00
N PHE A 124 -32.08 -0.34 -48.33
CA PHE A 124 -31.81 0.86 -49.12
C PHE A 124 -32.82 1.97 -48.84
N PHE A 125 -34.09 1.61 -48.63
CA PHE A 125 -35.13 2.59 -48.32
C PHE A 125 -35.05 3.15 -46.90
N VAL A 126 -34.74 2.32 -45.89
CA VAL A 126 -34.48 2.80 -44.52
C VAL A 126 -33.33 3.80 -44.52
N PHE A 127 -32.29 3.55 -45.32
CA PHE A 127 -31.18 4.47 -45.49
C PHE A 127 -31.60 5.79 -46.14
N ILE A 128 -32.41 5.76 -47.21
CA ILE A 128 -32.93 6.99 -47.86
C ILE A 128 -33.86 7.78 -46.93
N ALA A 129 -34.76 7.10 -46.22
CA ALA A 129 -35.67 7.75 -45.28
C ALA A 129 -34.91 8.39 -44.10
N GLY A 130 -33.91 7.69 -43.55
CA GLY A 130 -33.02 8.23 -42.53
C GLY A 130 -32.17 9.40 -43.02
N SER A 131 -31.65 9.31 -44.25
CA SER A 131 -30.84 10.37 -44.87
C SER A 131 -31.68 11.63 -45.15
N ALA A 132 -32.91 11.46 -45.61
CA ALA A 132 -33.81 12.57 -45.83
C ALA A 132 -34.28 13.22 -44.52
N TYR A 133 -34.44 12.43 -43.45
CA TYR A 133 -34.69 12.96 -42.12
C TYR A 133 -33.51 13.76 -41.59
N ALA A 134 -32.27 13.27 -41.78
CA ALA A 134 -31.06 14.00 -41.41
C ALA A 134 -30.89 15.30 -42.22
N LEU A 135 -31.23 15.29 -43.51
CA LEU A 135 -31.22 16.49 -44.37
C LEU A 135 -32.34 17.48 -44.02
N ASP A 136 -33.53 17.01 -43.64
CA ASP A 136 -34.62 17.88 -43.19
C ASP A 136 -34.30 18.54 -41.82
N TRP A 137 -33.60 17.79 -40.97
CA TRP A 137 -33.08 18.28 -39.69
C TRP A 137 -31.99 19.35 -39.89
N SER A 138 -31.08 19.17 -40.84
CA SER A 138 -29.97 20.11 -41.06
C SER A 138 -30.36 21.41 -41.75
N MET A 139 -31.45 21.45 -42.53
CA MET A 139 -31.84 22.63 -43.33
C MET A 139 -32.73 23.65 -42.59
N GLY A 140 -32.91 23.52 -41.27
CA GLY A 140 -33.38 24.62 -40.41
C GLY A 140 -34.74 25.24 -40.77
N PHE A 141 -35.70 24.47 -41.29
CA PHE A 141 -37.08 24.93 -41.56
C PHE A 141 -37.17 26.21 -42.44
N SER A 142 -36.26 26.40 -43.40
CA SER A 142 -36.33 27.53 -44.33
C SER A 142 -37.52 27.44 -45.31
N LEU A 143 -37.94 28.56 -45.93
CA LEU A 143 -39.09 28.64 -46.86
C LEU A 143 -38.98 27.77 -48.14
N ILE A 144 -37.79 27.23 -48.44
CA ILE A 144 -37.57 26.25 -49.53
C ILE A 144 -37.89 24.82 -49.05
N ALA A 145 -37.82 24.56 -47.74
CA ALA A 145 -38.09 23.28 -47.11
C ALA A 145 -39.53 22.74 -47.29
N PRO A 146 -40.64 23.50 -47.29
CA PRO A 146 -41.98 22.90 -47.38
C PRO A 146 -42.26 22.22 -48.72
N LEU A 147 -41.73 22.74 -49.84
CA LEU A 147 -41.85 22.10 -51.16
C LEU A 147 -40.96 20.86 -51.26
N PHE A 148 -39.73 20.95 -50.75
CA PHE A 148 -38.82 19.79 -50.70
C PHE A 148 -39.34 18.69 -49.77
N ARG A 149 -39.91 19.05 -48.61
CA ARG A 149 -40.62 18.15 -47.69
C ARG A 149 -41.84 17.55 -48.34
N ALA A 150 -42.69 18.35 -48.99
CA ALA A 150 -43.84 17.84 -49.70
C ALA A 150 -43.43 16.82 -50.77
N LEU A 151 -42.35 17.09 -51.51
CA LEU A 151 -41.78 16.16 -52.48
C LEU A 151 -41.22 14.89 -51.81
N MET A 152 -40.47 15.03 -50.73
CA MET A 152 -39.92 13.92 -49.94
C MET A 152 -41.01 13.02 -49.35
N TYR A 153 -42.00 13.61 -48.68
CA TYR A 153 -43.15 12.88 -48.14
C TYR A 153 -43.97 12.24 -49.25
N PHE A 154 -44.12 12.91 -50.40
CA PHE A 154 -44.76 12.32 -51.57
C PHE A 154 -43.98 11.11 -52.10
N LEU A 155 -42.65 11.19 -52.17
CA LEU A 155 -41.80 10.06 -52.59
C LEU A 155 -41.84 8.89 -51.59
N VAL A 156 -41.84 9.18 -50.30
CA VAL A 156 -42.01 8.16 -49.24
C VAL A 156 -43.39 7.51 -49.36
N CYS A 157 -44.46 8.28 -49.50
CA CYS A 157 -45.81 7.76 -49.69
C CYS A 157 -45.93 6.92 -50.96
N LEU A 158 -45.37 7.39 -52.08
CA LEU A 158 -45.38 6.68 -53.36
C LEU A 158 -44.61 5.35 -53.25
N PHE A 159 -43.47 5.33 -52.57
CA PHE A 159 -42.68 4.12 -52.41
C PHE A 159 -43.33 3.13 -51.44
N THR A 160 -43.90 3.61 -50.32
CA THR A 160 -44.69 2.76 -49.41
C THR A 160 -45.91 2.19 -50.14
N TYR A 161 -46.58 2.97 -51.01
CA TYR A 161 -47.65 2.49 -51.89
C TYR A 161 -47.16 1.36 -52.80
N LEU A 162 -45.98 1.50 -53.42
CA LEU A 162 -45.39 0.49 -54.28
C LEU A 162 -44.98 -0.77 -53.50
N LEU A 163 -44.42 -0.63 -52.29
CA LEU A 163 -44.07 -1.75 -51.41
C LEU A 163 -45.30 -2.52 -50.95
N VAL A 164 -46.31 -1.83 -50.40
CA VAL A 164 -47.57 -2.47 -50.00
C VAL A 164 -48.22 -3.14 -51.20
N GLY A 165 -48.15 -2.49 -52.37
CA GLY A 165 -48.68 -3.04 -53.60
C GLY A 165 -47.96 -4.26 -54.14
N ARG A 166 -46.70 -4.48 -53.76
CA ARG A 166 -45.88 -5.65 -54.09
C ARG A 166 -46.03 -6.79 -53.09
N TYR A 167 -46.22 -6.46 -51.81
CA TYR A 167 -46.20 -7.45 -50.72
C TYR A 167 -47.58 -7.90 -50.22
N PHE A 168 -48.66 -7.19 -50.56
CA PHE A 168 -50.01 -7.54 -50.11
C PHE A 168 -50.94 -7.82 -51.30
N ASP A 169 -51.65 -8.94 -51.24
CA ASP A 169 -52.65 -9.33 -52.25
C ASP A 169 -54.03 -8.70 -52.01
N GLY A 170 -54.81 -8.64 -53.10
CA GLY A 170 -55.81 -7.61 -53.40
C GLY A 170 -56.90 -7.25 -52.37
N SER A 171 -57.24 -8.10 -51.39
CA SER A 171 -58.24 -7.75 -50.36
C SER A 171 -57.61 -7.09 -49.11
N GLN A 172 -56.43 -7.54 -48.67
CA GLN A 172 -55.71 -6.93 -47.55
C GLN A 172 -55.02 -5.63 -47.95
N LYS A 173 -54.59 -5.54 -49.22
CA LYS A 173 -53.95 -4.35 -49.78
C LYS A 173 -54.81 -3.10 -49.60
N LYS A 174 -56.13 -3.18 -49.79
CA LYS A 174 -57.01 -2.00 -49.70
C LYS A 174 -57.10 -1.46 -48.27
N GLY A 175 -57.30 -2.33 -47.28
CA GLY A 175 -57.41 -1.92 -45.88
C GLY A 175 -56.11 -1.33 -45.33
N VAL A 176 -54.98 -2.00 -45.57
CA VAL A 176 -53.66 -1.51 -45.14
C VAL A 176 -53.30 -0.18 -45.82
N MET A 177 -53.67 0.00 -47.10
CA MET A 177 -53.44 1.24 -47.82
C MET A 177 -54.30 2.40 -47.32
N GLU A 178 -55.56 2.16 -46.97
CA GLU A 178 -56.44 3.18 -46.39
C GLU A 178 -55.91 3.63 -45.02
N GLU A 179 -55.56 2.68 -44.14
CA GLU A 179 -55.01 2.98 -42.81
C GLU A 179 -53.68 3.73 -42.89
N LEU A 180 -52.74 3.26 -43.72
CA LEU A 180 -51.47 3.96 -43.93
C LEU A 180 -51.71 5.36 -44.49
N PHE A 181 -52.60 5.53 -45.48
CA PHE A 181 -52.89 6.84 -46.04
C PHE A 181 -53.38 7.83 -44.98
N PHE A 182 -54.28 7.43 -44.08
CA PHE A 182 -54.73 8.29 -43.00
C PHE A 182 -53.61 8.63 -42.01
N LEU A 183 -52.75 7.67 -41.68
CA LEU A 183 -51.63 7.86 -40.77
C LEU A 183 -50.57 8.81 -41.37
N TRP A 184 -50.30 8.69 -42.67
CA TRP A 184 -49.43 9.60 -43.41
C TRP A 184 -50.05 10.99 -43.58
N ALA A 185 -51.34 11.07 -43.95
CA ALA A 185 -52.04 12.35 -44.07
C ALA A 185 -52.07 13.09 -42.73
N PHE A 186 -52.29 12.36 -41.62
CA PHE A 186 -52.21 12.92 -40.28
C PHE A 186 -50.80 13.39 -39.95
N ALA A 187 -49.78 12.56 -40.15
CA ALA A 187 -48.38 12.94 -39.92
C ALA A 187 -47.91 14.12 -40.81
N PHE A 188 -48.47 14.27 -42.01
CA PHE A 188 -48.18 15.37 -42.92
C PHE A 188 -48.92 16.67 -42.55
N LEU A 189 -50.17 16.58 -42.09
CA LEU A 189 -51.00 17.76 -41.76
C LEU A 189 -50.80 18.25 -40.32
N LEU A 190 -50.47 17.37 -39.38
CA LEU A 190 -50.22 17.70 -37.97
C LEU A 190 -49.15 18.81 -37.80
N PRO A 191 -48.00 18.79 -38.51
CA PRO A 191 -46.99 19.84 -38.47
C PRO A 191 -47.54 21.22 -38.84
N TYR A 192 -48.35 21.28 -39.89
CA TYR A 192 -48.96 22.53 -40.36
C TYR A 192 -50.02 23.03 -39.39
N GLY A 193 -50.85 22.13 -38.86
CA GLY A 193 -51.84 22.45 -37.84
C GLY A 193 -51.20 22.98 -36.55
N LEU A 194 -50.15 22.31 -36.05
CA LEU A 194 -49.41 22.73 -34.87
C LEU A 194 -48.62 24.01 -35.10
N GLY A 195 -48.04 24.23 -36.29
CA GLY A 195 -47.40 25.49 -36.64
C GLY A 195 -48.39 26.66 -36.69
N LEU A 196 -49.60 26.44 -37.21
CA LEU A 196 -50.69 27.40 -37.17
C LEU A 196 -51.11 27.71 -35.73
N LEU A 197 -51.29 26.68 -34.89
CA LEU A 197 -51.60 26.84 -33.47
C LEU A 197 -50.49 27.60 -32.74
N GLN A 198 -49.23 27.26 -32.97
CA GLN A 198 -48.08 27.93 -32.36
C GLN A 198 -48.05 29.42 -32.71
N LYS A 199 -48.22 29.75 -33.99
CA LYS A 199 -48.26 31.14 -34.46
C LYS A 199 -49.47 31.90 -33.93
N THR A 200 -50.61 31.23 -33.80
CA THR A 200 -51.87 31.84 -33.32
C THR A 200 -51.84 32.09 -31.82
N PHE A 201 -51.23 31.17 -31.05
CA PHE A 201 -51.17 31.23 -29.58
C PHE A 201 -49.85 31.77 -29.04
N GLN A 202 -48.93 32.22 -29.91
CA GLN A 202 -47.58 32.69 -29.56
C GLN A 202 -46.85 31.75 -28.59
N LEU A 203 -47.01 30.44 -28.79
CA LEU A 203 -46.33 29.44 -27.98
C LEU A 203 -44.84 29.47 -28.32
N ASN A 204 -44.07 30.21 -27.54
CA ASN A 204 -42.61 30.19 -27.60
C ASN A 204 -42.13 28.87 -27.01
N GLY A 205 -41.61 28.00 -27.88
CA GLY A 205 -41.04 26.73 -27.46
C GLY A 205 -41.03 25.68 -28.56
N HIS A 206 -40.04 24.79 -28.49
CA HIS A 206 -39.78 23.69 -29.41
C HIS A 206 -40.76 22.50 -29.26
N MET A 207 -41.92 22.71 -28.63
CA MET A 207 -42.94 21.67 -28.41
C MET A 207 -43.51 21.09 -29.72
N PRO A 208 -43.76 21.88 -30.78
CA PRO A 208 -44.22 21.32 -32.06
C PRO A 208 -43.18 20.39 -32.68
N SER A 209 -41.89 20.71 -32.61
CA SER A 209 -40.81 19.83 -33.08
C SER A 209 -40.71 18.54 -32.27
N LEU A 210 -40.86 18.59 -30.93
CA LEU A 210 -40.90 17.39 -30.10
C LEU A 210 -42.09 16.49 -30.47
N ILE A 211 -43.29 17.08 -30.57
CA ILE A 211 -44.51 16.33 -30.95
C ILE A 211 -44.36 15.73 -32.35
N LEU A 212 -43.76 16.44 -33.31
CA LEU A 212 -43.45 15.94 -34.66
C LEU A 212 -42.50 14.75 -34.65
N THR A 213 -41.41 14.85 -33.87
CA THR A 213 -40.40 13.79 -33.71
C THR A 213 -41.01 12.54 -33.08
N PHE A 214 -42.01 12.69 -32.19
CA PHE A 214 -42.71 11.57 -31.56
C PHE A 214 -43.95 11.07 -32.33
N ALA A 215 -44.57 11.88 -33.21
CA ALA A 215 -45.77 11.50 -33.95
C ALA A 215 -45.49 10.75 -35.28
N MET A 216 -44.42 11.10 -36.01
CA MET A 216 -43.99 10.34 -37.21
C MET A 216 -43.67 8.84 -36.97
N PRO A 217 -43.14 8.42 -35.80
CA PRO A 217 -42.89 7.03 -35.45
C PRO A 217 -44.06 6.06 -35.50
N ALA A 218 -45.28 6.55 -35.26
CA ALA A 218 -46.46 5.68 -35.16
C ALA A 218 -46.73 4.93 -36.48
N GLY A 219 -46.44 5.54 -37.63
CA GLY A 219 -46.64 4.90 -38.94
C GLY A 219 -45.67 3.75 -39.22
N TRP A 220 -44.44 3.85 -38.73
CA TRP A 220 -43.43 2.80 -38.89
C TRP A 220 -43.69 1.61 -37.98
N ILE A 221 -44.09 1.87 -36.73
CA ILE A 221 -44.50 0.83 -35.79
C ILE A 221 -45.71 0.07 -36.35
N PHE A 222 -46.69 0.79 -36.88
CA PHE A 222 -47.87 0.18 -37.51
C PHE A 222 -47.52 -0.64 -38.76
N PHE A 223 -46.64 -0.13 -39.63
CA PHE A 223 -46.15 -0.84 -40.81
C PHE A 223 -45.34 -2.10 -40.46
N LEU A 224 -44.50 -2.05 -39.41
CA LEU A 224 -43.74 -3.19 -38.93
C LEU A 224 -44.65 -4.24 -38.29
N GLU A 225 -45.70 -3.82 -37.58
CA GLU A 225 -46.65 -4.72 -36.93
C GLU A 225 -47.53 -5.45 -37.95
N LYS A 226 -48.08 -4.73 -38.94
CA LYS A 226 -48.98 -5.28 -39.98
C LYS A 226 -48.25 -5.87 -41.19
N GLY A 227 -46.97 -5.55 -41.38
CA GLY A 227 -46.12 -6.07 -42.44
C GLY A 227 -45.93 -7.59 -42.38
N PRO A 228 -45.71 -8.27 -43.53
CA PRO A 228 -45.46 -9.72 -43.59
C PRO A 228 -44.03 -10.09 -43.15
N PHE A 229 -43.44 -9.32 -42.23
CA PHE A 229 -42.11 -9.58 -41.70
C PHE A 229 -42.17 -10.70 -40.66
N ASP A 230 -41.14 -11.54 -40.60
CA ASP A 230 -40.98 -12.49 -39.50
C ASP A 230 -40.69 -11.75 -38.18
N ASP A 231 -41.14 -12.31 -37.06
CA ASP A 231 -41.05 -11.72 -35.71
C ASP A 231 -39.61 -11.36 -35.33
N LYS A 232 -38.63 -12.15 -35.79
CA LYS A 232 -37.22 -11.88 -35.56
C LYS A 232 -36.76 -10.57 -36.21
N TRP A 233 -37.30 -10.24 -37.38
CA TRP A 233 -36.99 -9.00 -38.09
C TRP A 233 -37.80 -7.82 -37.56
N LYS A 234 -39.07 -8.03 -37.18
CA LYS A 234 -39.86 -7.01 -36.47
C LYS A 234 -39.13 -6.54 -35.20
N ARG A 235 -38.58 -7.48 -34.42
CA ARG A 235 -37.78 -7.15 -33.22
C ARG A 235 -36.49 -6.41 -33.55
N ARG A 236 -35.75 -6.82 -34.59
CA ARG A 236 -34.48 -6.16 -34.97
C ARG A 236 -34.68 -4.75 -35.50
N ILE A 237 -35.65 -4.57 -36.39
CA ILE A 237 -35.95 -3.24 -36.96
C ILE A 237 -36.58 -2.36 -35.87
N GLY A 238 -37.47 -2.91 -35.04
CA GLY A 238 -38.02 -2.21 -33.88
C GLY A 238 -36.94 -1.77 -32.89
N ALA A 239 -35.97 -2.63 -32.57
CA ALA A 239 -34.85 -2.28 -31.69
C ALA A 239 -33.95 -1.19 -32.28
N LEU A 240 -33.55 -1.32 -33.56
CA LEU A 240 -32.77 -0.30 -34.26
C LEU A 240 -33.52 1.05 -34.27
N TYR A 241 -34.82 0.99 -34.49
CA TYR A 241 -35.68 2.16 -34.54
C TYR A 241 -35.77 2.87 -33.18
N VAL A 242 -35.95 2.13 -32.08
CA VAL A 242 -35.91 2.68 -30.72
C VAL A 242 -34.56 3.32 -30.43
N VAL A 243 -33.45 2.69 -30.83
CA VAL A 243 -32.10 3.25 -30.66
C VAL A 243 -31.96 4.58 -31.42
N VAL A 244 -32.45 4.66 -32.65
CA VAL A 244 -32.42 5.90 -33.45
C VAL A 244 -33.28 7.00 -32.82
N ILE A 245 -34.50 6.69 -32.36
CA ILE A 245 -35.38 7.67 -31.70
C ILE A 245 -34.77 8.15 -30.37
N VAL A 246 -34.22 7.25 -29.57
CA VAL A 246 -33.54 7.61 -28.31
C VAL A 246 -32.32 8.47 -28.59
N ALA A 247 -31.49 8.12 -29.58
CA ALA A 247 -30.33 8.93 -29.99
C ALA A 247 -30.73 10.33 -30.47
N LEU A 248 -31.86 10.48 -31.15
CA LEU A 248 -32.39 11.78 -31.59
C LEU A 248 -33.09 12.57 -30.47
N ALA A 249 -33.67 11.89 -29.48
CA ALA A 249 -34.36 12.52 -28.35
C ALA A 249 -33.40 12.95 -27.22
N ILE A 250 -32.29 12.24 -27.04
CA ILE A 250 -31.28 12.50 -25.99
C ILE A 250 -30.77 13.96 -26.00
N PRO A 251 -30.39 14.57 -27.15
CA PRO A 251 -29.99 15.98 -27.18
C PRO A 251 -31.08 16.92 -26.67
N PHE A 252 -32.35 16.61 -26.92
CA PHE A 252 -33.48 17.43 -26.46
C PHE A 252 -33.72 17.28 -24.96
N ILE A 253 -33.66 16.06 -24.43
CA ILE A 253 -33.89 15.78 -23.01
C ILE A 253 -32.80 16.43 -22.16
N PHE A 254 -31.52 16.24 -22.53
CA PHE A 254 -30.41 16.71 -21.71
C PHE A 254 -30.07 18.20 -21.90
N ASN A 255 -30.19 18.78 -23.11
CA ASN A 255 -30.00 20.24 -23.26
C ASN A 255 -31.16 21.07 -22.70
N SER A 256 -32.38 20.52 -22.61
CA SER A 256 -33.49 21.24 -21.98
C SER A 256 -33.30 21.46 -20.47
N ALA A 257 -32.47 20.64 -19.82
CA ALA A 257 -32.14 20.76 -18.40
C ALA A 257 -31.10 21.86 -18.11
N GLN A 258 -30.28 22.25 -19.10
CA GLN A 258 -29.37 23.40 -19.01
C GLN A 258 -29.79 24.49 -20.00
N ALA A 259 -30.79 25.28 -19.61
CA ALA A 259 -31.38 26.33 -20.45
C ALA A 259 -30.40 27.43 -20.93
N SER A 260 -29.15 27.47 -20.44
CA SER A 260 -28.14 28.49 -20.76
C SER A 260 -27.27 28.18 -21.99
N GLY A 261 -27.11 26.92 -22.41
CA GLY A 261 -26.24 26.55 -23.55
C GLY A 261 -26.94 26.48 -24.92
N LEU A 262 -28.28 26.40 -24.92
CA LEU A 262 -29.12 26.25 -26.11
C LEU A 262 -28.97 27.35 -27.19
N PRO A 263 -28.77 28.64 -26.85
CA PRO A 263 -28.58 29.68 -27.86
C PRO A 263 -27.38 29.44 -28.76
N GLN A 264 -26.27 28.89 -28.24
CA GLN A 264 -25.03 28.70 -29.00
C GLN A 264 -25.12 27.52 -29.99
N VAL A 265 -25.80 26.44 -29.60
CA VAL A 265 -26.05 25.31 -30.50
C VAL A 265 -26.98 25.72 -31.64
N PHE A 266 -27.98 26.56 -31.38
CA PHE A 266 -28.92 27.03 -32.42
C PHE A 266 -28.41 28.22 -33.25
N ASP A 267 -27.52 29.06 -32.72
CA ASP A 267 -26.81 30.08 -33.51
C ASP A 267 -25.88 29.45 -34.56
N ALA A 268 -25.39 28.22 -34.31
CA ALA A 268 -24.66 27.41 -35.31
C ALA A 268 -25.56 26.87 -36.46
N TYR A 269 -26.90 27.01 -36.36
CA TYR A 269 -27.85 26.63 -37.41
C TYR A 269 -28.39 27.82 -38.20
N ARG A 270 -27.66 28.94 -38.22
CA ARG A 270 -27.92 29.98 -39.23
C ARG A 270 -27.69 29.41 -40.64
N PRO A 271 -28.47 29.84 -41.64
CA PRO A 271 -28.43 29.31 -43.01
C PRO A 271 -27.07 29.45 -43.73
N ASP A 272 -26.08 30.06 -43.08
CA ASP A 272 -24.75 30.35 -43.62
C ASP A 272 -23.68 29.31 -43.21
N TYR A 273 -24.03 28.34 -42.35
CA TYR A 273 -23.09 27.34 -41.85
C TYR A 273 -22.93 26.15 -42.80
N SER A 274 -21.69 25.67 -42.95
CA SER A 274 -21.38 24.50 -43.75
C SER A 274 -21.73 23.20 -43.01
N PHE A 275 -21.91 22.09 -43.74
CA PHE A 275 -22.15 20.78 -43.14
C PHE A 275 -21.06 20.38 -42.14
N ASP A 276 -19.81 20.75 -42.42
CA ASP A 276 -18.67 20.44 -41.57
C ASP A 276 -18.77 21.14 -40.21
N ASP A 277 -19.21 22.40 -40.19
CA ASP A 277 -19.41 23.14 -38.95
C ASP A 277 -20.54 22.54 -38.09
N GLY A 278 -21.63 22.10 -38.73
CA GLY A 278 -22.72 21.39 -38.06
C GLY A 278 -22.27 20.04 -37.47
N TRP A 279 -21.38 19.33 -38.18
CA TRP A 279 -20.81 18.08 -37.72
C TRP A 279 -19.84 18.26 -36.54
N GLU A 280 -18.99 19.29 -36.56
CA GLU A 280 -18.13 19.64 -35.42
C GLU A 280 -18.94 20.08 -34.20
N ALA A 281 -19.98 20.90 -34.39
CA ALA A 281 -20.87 21.31 -33.31
C ALA A 281 -21.62 20.12 -32.67
N TRP A 282 -22.03 19.14 -33.47
CA TRP A 282 -22.63 17.90 -32.98
C TRP A 282 -21.62 17.06 -32.18
N LYS A 283 -20.40 16.87 -32.68
CA LYS A 283 -19.33 16.16 -31.94
C LYS A 283 -19.02 16.82 -30.61
N ALA A 284 -18.91 18.15 -30.59
CA ALA A 284 -18.71 18.92 -29.36
C ALA A 284 -19.88 18.75 -28.37
N SER A 285 -21.11 18.75 -28.86
CA SER A 285 -22.31 18.51 -28.04
C SER A 285 -22.31 17.11 -27.42
N VAL A 286 -21.91 16.07 -28.17
CA VAL A 286 -21.79 14.70 -27.65
C VAL A 286 -20.67 14.60 -26.61
N ALA A 287 -19.53 15.25 -26.83
CA ALA A 287 -18.43 15.28 -25.86
C ALA A 287 -18.82 15.99 -24.56
N ASN A 288 -19.48 17.15 -24.65
CA ASN A 288 -20.00 17.88 -23.49
C ASN A 288 -21.08 17.09 -22.75
N MET A 289 -21.95 16.39 -23.48
CA MET A 289 -22.95 15.50 -22.87
C MET A 289 -22.29 14.36 -22.08
N LYS A 290 -21.18 13.80 -22.58
CA LYS A 290 -20.41 12.81 -21.81
C LYS A 290 -19.89 13.43 -20.51
N ILE A 291 -19.27 14.61 -20.58
CA ILE A 291 -18.78 15.32 -19.38
C ILE A 291 -19.91 15.60 -18.41
N SER A 292 -21.06 16.11 -18.87
CA SER A 292 -22.21 16.40 -18.01
C SER A 292 -22.87 15.13 -17.46
N PHE A 293 -22.88 14.03 -18.20
CA PHE A 293 -23.37 12.75 -17.71
C PHE A 293 -22.43 12.17 -16.66
N ASP A 294 -21.12 12.22 -16.90
CA ASP A 294 -20.09 11.81 -15.94
C ASP A 294 -20.23 12.67 -14.68
N GLN A 295 -20.31 14.01 -14.80
CA GLN A 295 -20.56 14.93 -13.68
C GLN A 295 -21.90 14.68 -12.96
N MET A 296 -22.97 14.34 -13.67
CA MET A 296 -24.28 14.04 -13.06
C MET A 296 -24.24 12.71 -12.30
N VAL A 297 -23.62 11.68 -12.89
CA VAL A 297 -23.47 10.37 -12.25
C VAL A 297 -22.54 10.51 -11.05
N THR A 298 -21.40 11.18 -11.20
CA THR A 298 -20.47 11.47 -10.10
C THR A 298 -21.15 12.32 -9.03
N GLY A 299 -21.88 13.38 -9.37
CA GLY A 299 -22.60 14.20 -8.37
C GLY A 299 -23.66 13.42 -7.59
N ILE A 300 -24.41 12.53 -8.26
CA ILE A 300 -25.37 11.63 -7.58
C ILE A 300 -24.64 10.61 -6.69
N LEU A 301 -23.50 10.08 -7.16
CA LEU A 301 -22.69 9.14 -6.41
C LEU A 301 -22.04 9.81 -5.19
N VAL A 302 -21.45 10.99 -5.36
CA VAL A 302 -20.80 11.82 -4.33
C VAL A 302 -21.80 12.21 -3.24
N GLN A 303 -23.01 12.66 -3.59
CA GLN A 303 -24.04 12.95 -2.60
C GLN A 303 -24.51 11.69 -1.83
N GLY A 304 -24.47 10.52 -2.47
CA GLY A 304 -24.83 9.24 -1.84
C GLY A 304 -23.71 8.61 -0.99
N SER A 305 -22.46 8.75 -1.44
CA SER A 305 -21.24 8.24 -0.80
C SER A 305 -20.75 9.13 0.35
N GLY A 306 -21.21 10.40 0.39
CA GLY A 306 -20.90 11.35 1.44
C GLY A 306 -19.70 12.24 1.13
N GLY A 307 -19.46 12.50 -0.16
CA GLY A 307 -18.40 13.37 -0.61
C GLY A 307 -17.24 12.68 -1.31
N TYR A 308 -16.41 13.51 -1.91
CA TYR A 308 -15.11 13.19 -2.46
C TYR A 308 -14.17 12.60 -1.38
N TYR A 309 -14.14 13.17 -0.15
CA TYR A 309 -13.33 12.60 0.94
C TYR A 309 -13.59 11.11 1.14
N ASN A 310 -14.85 10.71 1.18
CA ASN A 310 -15.23 9.31 1.42
C ASN A 310 -14.88 8.42 0.23
N GLU A 311 -15.01 8.94 -0.99
CA GLU A 311 -14.67 8.22 -2.22
C GLU A 311 -13.17 7.92 -2.27
N ILE A 312 -12.31 8.90 -2.02
CA ILE A 312 -10.85 8.69 -1.92
C ILE A 312 -10.54 7.65 -0.86
N VAL A 313 -11.07 7.82 0.37
CA VAL A 313 -10.77 6.91 1.48
C VAL A 313 -11.17 5.48 1.11
N THR A 314 -12.27 5.29 0.38
CA THR A 314 -12.72 3.97 -0.09
C THR A 314 -11.85 3.43 -1.23
N GLU A 315 -11.45 4.26 -2.19
CA GLU A 315 -10.56 3.87 -3.29
C GLU A 315 -9.18 3.45 -2.76
N VAL A 316 -8.64 4.20 -1.80
CA VAL A 316 -7.32 3.95 -1.23
C VAL A 316 -7.33 2.99 -0.03
N GLU A 317 -8.50 2.52 0.41
CA GLU A 317 -8.62 1.44 1.41
C GLU A 317 -8.02 0.13 0.86
N GLU A 318 -8.11 -0.09 -0.45
CA GLU A 318 -7.59 -1.29 -1.13
C GLU A 318 -6.19 -1.07 -1.74
N ALA A 319 -5.79 0.18 -1.99
CA ALA A 319 -4.49 0.52 -2.56
C ALA A 319 -3.34 0.32 -1.54
N PRO A 320 -2.14 -0.13 -1.96
CA PRO A 320 -0.98 -0.25 -1.07
C PRO A 320 -0.37 1.13 -0.79
N LEU A 321 -1.01 1.93 0.07
CA LEU A 321 -0.48 3.23 0.48
C LEU A 321 0.74 3.12 1.40
N GLY A 322 1.51 4.19 1.51
CA GLY A 322 2.65 4.36 2.40
C GLY A 322 3.97 3.83 1.85
N VAL A 323 4.95 3.66 2.73
CA VAL A 323 6.33 3.29 2.37
C VAL A 323 6.57 1.81 2.62
N SER A 324 7.12 1.09 1.63
CA SER A 324 7.53 -0.30 1.77
C SER A 324 8.99 -0.50 1.37
N LEU A 325 9.66 -1.35 2.13
CA LEU A 325 11.02 -1.82 1.84
C LEU A 325 10.93 -3.31 1.51
N GLY A 326 11.26 -3.65 0.27
CA GLY A 326 11.17 -5.00 -0.26
C GLY A 326 12.47 -5.45 -0.92
N GLY A 327 12.56 -6.75 -1.21
CA GLY A 327 13.62 -7.27 -2.07
C GLY A 327 15.04 -7.17 -1.52
N LEU A 328 15.21 -7.13 -0.19
CA LEU A 328 16.54 -7.08 0.43
C LEU A 328 17.36 -8.33 0.05
N GLN A 329 18.35 -8.14 -0.81
CA GLN A 329 19.23 -9.19 -1.32
C GLN A 329 20.68 -8.71 -1.27
N PRO A 330 21.59 -9.51 -0.69
CA PRO A 330 23.01 -9.20 -0.77
C PRO A 330 23.50 -9.32 -2.21
N SER A 331 24.47 -8.49 -2.61
CA SER A 331 25.05 -8.52 -3.96
C SER A 331 25.78 -9.83 -4.27
N SER A 332 26.21 -10.54 -3.23
CA SER A 332 26.77 -11.90 -3.28
C SER A 332 26.12 -12.79 -2.22
N SER A 333 26.03 -14.09 -2.48
CA SER A 333 25.61 -15.05 -1.45
C SER A 333 26.62 -15.15 -0.30
N GLU A 334 27.89 -14.86 -0.57
CA GLU A 334 29.02 -14.97 0.35
C GLU A 334 30.04 -13.85 0.10
N PHE A 335 30.54 -13.23 1.18
CA PHE A 335 31.55 -12.17 1.14
C PHE A 335 32.82 -12.64 1.84
N ALA A 336 33.98 -12.22 1.34
CA ALA A 336 35.24 -12.35 2.08
C ALA A 336 35.33 -11.28 3.20
N PRO A 337 36.13 -11.47 4.26
CA PRO A 337 36.16 -10.55 5.40
C PRO A 337 36.59 -9.13 5.05
N ASN A 338 37.47 -8.98 4.05
CA ASN A 338 37.98 -7.69 3.58
C ASN A 338 37.26 -7.18 2.33
N GLN A 339 36.18 -7.84 1.92
CA GLN A 339 35.37 -7.43 0.78
C GLN A 339 34.24 -6.52 1.27
N ASP A 340 33.94 -5.47 0.52
CA ASP A 340 32.77 -4.64 0.76
C ASP A 340 31.50 -5.51 0.75
N VAL A 341 30.69 -5.36 1.80
CA VAL A 341 29.41 -6.06 1.91
C VAL A 341 28.33 -5.11 1.42
N GLU A 342 27.66 -5.49 0.34
CA GLU A 342 26.61 -4.68 -0.26
C GLU A 342 25.27 -5.43 -0.22
N MET A 343 24.22 -4.73 0.20
CA MET A 343 22.86 -5.22 0.21
C MET A 343 21.98 -4.27 -0.57
N SER A 344 21.32 -4.78 -1.60
CA SER A 344 20.37 -4.04 -2.42
C SER A 344 18.94 -4.30 -1.96
N GLY A 345 18.06 -3.32 -2.17
CA GLY A 345 16.64 -3.39 -1.86
C GLY A 345 15.82 -2.48 -2.78
N THR A 346 14.51 -2.56 -2.66
CA THR A 346 13.57 -1.67 -3.34
C THR A 346 12.78 -0.89 -2.30
N LEU A 347 12.87 0.43 -2.38
CA LEU A 347 12.00 1.35 -1.66
C LEU A 347 10.83 1.72 -2.58
N SER A 348 9.60 1.51 -2.13
CA SER A 348 8.41 2.01 -2.83
C SER A 348 7.60 2.88 -1.88
N ALA A 349 7.12 4.02 -2.35
CA ALA A 349 6.24 4.85 -1.56
C ALA A 349 5.05 5.35 -2.38
N ILE A 350 3.87 5.32 -1.77
CA ILE A 350 2.62 5.74 -2.39
C ILE A 350 1.91 6.69 -1.41
N ASN A 351 1.79 7.96 -1.77
CA ASN A 351 1.09 8.95 -0.95
C ASN A 351 -0.41 9.02 -1.27
N ILE A 352 -1.19 9.55 -0.32
CA ILE A 352 -2.58 9.95 -0.55
C ILE A 352 -2.55 11.31 -1.26
N PRO A 353 -3.19 11.45 -2.43
CA PRO A 353 -3.30 12.75 -3.07
C PRO A 353 -4.11 13.71 -2.19
N SER A 354 -3.61 14.92 -1.99
CA SER A 354 -4.31 15.94 -1.18
C SER A 354 -5.39 16.67 -1.96
N ASN A 355 -5.38 16.59 -3.29
CA ASN A 355 -6.36 17.19 -4.18
C ASN A 355 -6.59 16.26 -5.39
N PRO A 356 -7.84 16.07 -5.84
CA PRO A 356 -8.16 15.19 -6.98
C PRO A 356 -7.57 15.69 -8.29
N ASP A 357 -7.49 17.01 -8.44
CA ASP A 357 -7.05 17.65 -9.67
C ASP A 357 -5.51 17.74 -9.73
N ASP A 358 -4.84 17.58 -8.59
CA ASP A 358 -3.38 17.59 -8.51
C ASP A 358 -2.82 16.21 -8.90
N TYR A 359 -2.62 16.09 -10.21
CA TYR A 359 -1.93 14.94 -10.82
C TYR A 359 -0.46 14.84 -10.40
N LEU A 360 0.12 15.93 -9.88
CA LEU A 360 1.46 15.99 -9.30
C LEU A 360 1.34 16.66 -7.93
N PRO A 361 1.77 16.00 -6.84
CA PRO A 361 1.86 16.67 -5.54
C PRO A 361 2.83 17.84 -5.67
N ASP A 362 2.48 19.00 -5.12
CA ASP A 362 3.45 20.06 -4.88
C ASP A 362 4.59 19.49 -4.02
N ASP A 363 5.82 19.99 -4.20
CA ASP A 363 7.02 19.49 -3.48
C ASP A 363 6.84 19.51 -1.95
N GLU A 364 5.94 20.35 -1.44
CA GLU A 364 5.57 20.45 -0.02
C GLU A 364 4.83 19.21 0.51
N GLU A 365 4.19 18.42 -0.36
CA GLU A 365 3.40 17.25 0.01
C GLU A 365 4.13 15.91 -0.21
N ALA A 366 5.37 15.94 -0.69
CA ALA A 366 6.18 14.75 -0.86
C ALA A 366 6.47 14.08 0.51
N ILE A 367 6.41 12.75 0.53
CA ILE A 367 6.80 11.98 1.72
C ILE A 367 8.31 12.11 1.85
N LYS A 368 8.78 12.67 2.98
CA LYS A 368 10.22 12.74 3.28
C LYS A 368 10.63 11.44 3.96
N ILE A 369 11.44 10.63 3.29
CA ILE A 369 11.88 9.34 3.80
C ILE A 369 13.37 9.42 4.13
N ASN A 370 13.72 9.48 5.41
CA ASN A 370 15.08 9.34 5.90
C ASN A 370 15.46 7.85 5.97
N LEU A 371 16.42 7.45 5.13
CA LEU A 371 16.93 6.08 5.05
C LEU A 371 18.26 5.95 5.77
N TYR A 372 18.39 4.89 6.58
CA TYR A 372 19.69 4.48 7.12
C TYR A 372 19.76 2.95 7.25
N CYS A 373 20.97 2.40 7.18
CA CYS A 373 21.18 0.97 7.34
C CYS A 373 22.27 0.68 8.37
N SER A 374 22.13 -0.46 9.03
CA SER A 374 23.04 -0.87 10.09
C SER A 374 23.17 -2.39 10.14
N ALA A 375 24.29 -2.89 10.63
CA ALA A 375 24.52 -4.31 10.86
C ALA A 375 24.92 -4.57 12.31
N GLN A 376 24.43 -5.69 12.85
CA GLN A 376 24.81 -6.13 14.20
C GLN A 376 26.05 -7.03 14.14
N ASN A 377 27.13 -6.62 14.82
CA ASN A 377 28.35 -7.40 14.97
C ASN A 377 28.19 -8.52 16.02
N LYS A 378 29.28 -9.19 16.43
CA LYS A 378 29.21 -10.34 17.37
C LYS A 378 28.53 -9.96 18.70
N GLU A 379 28.78 -8.76 19.19
CA GLU A 379 28.14 -8.26 20.40
C GLU A 379 26.84 -7.52 20.06
N PRO A 380 25.75 -7.75 20.80
CA PRO A 380 24.46 -7.12 20.49
C PRO A 380 24.47 -5.59 20.50
N ARG A 381 25.46 -4.99 21.18
CA ARG A 381 25.65 -3.55 21.33
C ARG A 381 26.55 -2.93 20.26
N ASP A 382 27.28 -3.74 19.50
CA ASP A 382 28.16 -3.24 18.45
C ASP A 382 27.39 -3.18 17.13
N VAL A 383 26.92 -1.97 16.82
CA VAL A 383 26.17 -1.65 15.61
C VAL A 383 27.10 -0.88 14.69
N VAL A 384 27.28 -1.42 13.48
CA VAL A 384 28.06 -0.77 12.41
C VAL A 384 27.06 -0.11 11.47
N GLU A 385 27.23 1.18 11.21
CA GLU A 385 26.43 1.90 10.22
C GLU A 385 26.99 1.66 8.82
N GLY A 386 26.09 1.46 7.87
CA GLY A 386 26.43 1.32 6.45
C GLY A 386 26.13 2.60 5.69
N GLU A 387 26.81 2.77 4.56
CA GLU A 387 26.56 3.87 3.62
C GLU A 387 25.37 3.50 2.73
N ILE A 388 24.32 4.35 2.70
CA ILE A 388 23.20 4.16 1.77
C ILE A 388 23.43 5.00 0.52
N THR A 389 23.22 4.36 -0.63
CA THR A 389 23.11 5.03 -1.93
C THR A 389 21.76 4.70 -2.56
N THR A 390 21.22 5.62 -3.35
CA THR A 390 20.03 5.38 -4.17
C THR A 390 20.35 5.61 -5.64
N ASP A 391 19.53 5.06 -6.54
CA ASP A 391 19.63 5.30 -7.98
C ASP A 391 19.07 6.66 -8.42
N TYR A 392 18.80 7.57 -7.47
CA TYR A 392 18.36 8.92 -7.76
C TYR A 392 19.52 9.77 -8.26
N TYR A 393 19.40 10.24 -9.50
CA TYR A 393 20.24 11.30 -10.05
C TYR A 393 19.51 12.62 -9.85
N GLU A 394 20.17 13.62 -9.28
CA GLU A 394 19.65 14.98 -9.34
C GLU A 394 19.52 15.42 -10.81
N GLU A 395 18.63 16.37 -11.12
CA GLU A 395 18.39 16.82 -12.51
C GLU A 395 19.67 17.26 -13.25
N ASP A 396 20.71 17.60 -12.49
CA ASP A 396 22.03 18.03 -13.00
C ASP A 396 23.00 16.86 -13.29
N GLY A 397 22.59 15.61 -13.06
CA GLY A 397 23.35 14.41 -13.41
C GLY A 397 24.46 14.02 -12.42
N GLU A 398 24.55 14.68 -11.27
CA GLU A 398 25.42 14.27 -10.16
C GLU A 398 24.68 13.28 -9.25
N LEU A 399 25.40 12.25 -8.78
CA LEU A 399 24.90 11.34 -7.75
C LEU A 399 24.97 12.10 -6.42
N ALA A 400 23.82 12.25 -5.77
CA ALA A 400 23.74 12.86 -4.45
C ALA A 400 24.43 11.96 -3.40
N GLU A 401 25.70 12.25 -3.07
CA GLU A 401 26.38 11.70 -1.90
C GLU A 401 25.83 12.39 -0.65
N ILE A 402 24.84 11.80 0.02
CA ILE A 402 24.22 12.40 1.20
C ILE A 402 24.03 11.34 2.30
N ASN A 403 24.59 11.60 3.49
CA ASN A 403 24.53 10.74 4.67
C ASN A 403 23.14 10.70 5.37
N ASP A 404 22.17 11.46 4.85
CA ASP A 404 20.77 11.48 5.25
C ASP A 404 19.95 11.80 4.01
N ILE A 405 19.53 10.78 3.28
CA ILE A 405 18.75 10.98 2.05
C ILE A 405 17.32 11.23 2.46
N ASP A 406 16.83 12.46 2.32
CA ASP A 406 15.39 12.74 2.25
C ASP A 406 14.92 12.33 0.85
N VAL A 407 14.51 11.07 0.68
CA VAL A 407 13.97 10.63 -0.62
C VAL A 407 12.58 11.24 -0.78
N LEU A 408 12.44 12.21 -1.67
CA LEU A 408 11.13 12.71 -2.12
C LEU A 408 10.56 11.72 -3.13
N VAL A 409 9.53 10.99 -2.71
CA VAL A 409 8.82 10.07 -3.61
C VAL A 409 7.56 10.75 -4.12
N GLN A 410 7.49 10.95 -5.43
CA GLN A 410 6.27 11.35 -6.11
C GLN A 410 5.38 10.10 -6.33
N LYS A 411 4.08 10.32 -6.48
CA LYS A 411 3.03 9.29 -6.53
C LYS A 411 3.47 8.02 -7.30
N GLU A 412 3.62 6.90 -6.59
CA GLU A 412 4.00 5.57 -7.10
C GLU A 412 5.46 5.39 -7.57
N ASP A 413 6.45 6.05 -6.95
CA ASP A 413 7.84 5.72 -7.27
C ASP A 413 8.32 4.41 -6.61
N GLN A 414 9.18 3.72 -7.37
CA GLN A 414 10.06 2.65 -6.88
C GLN A 414 11.50 3.10 -7.11
N LYS A 415 12.30 3.05 -6.06
CA LYS A 415 13.73 3.38 -6.09
C LYS A 415 14.55 2.17 -5.64
N LEU A 416 15.72 1.99 -6.24
CA LEU A 416 16.68 1.00 -5.77
C LEU A 416 17.52 1.64 -4.66
N VAL A 417 17.65 0.92 -3.54
CA VAL A 417 18.45 1.36 -2.40
C VAL A 417 19.55 0.34 -2.16
N ASN A 418 20.79 0.81 -2.03
CA ASN A 418 21.95 -0.04 -1.75
C ASN A 418 22.58 0.40 -0.44
N CYS A 419 22.78 -0.54 0.47
CA CYS A 419 23.53 -0.35 1.70
C CYS A 419 24.89 -1.02 1.56
N LYS A 420 25.96 -0.25 1.75
CA LYS A 420 27.34 -0.70 1.62
C LYS A 420 28.07 -0.61 2.95
N PHE A 421 28.78 -1.67 3.31
CA PHE A 421 29.73 -1.69 4.41
C PHE A 421 31.13 -1.90 3.86
N GLU A 422 32.08 -1.04 4.23
CA GLU A 422 33.49 -1.22 3.85
C GLU A 422 34.04 -2.55 4.36
N GLY A 423 34.86 -3.20 3.54
CA GLY A 423 35.54 -4.43 3.90
C GLY A 423 36.28 -4.34 5.24
N GLY A 424 36.17 -5.39 6.05
CA GLY A 424 36.79 -5.48 7.37
C GLY A 424 35.96 -4.89 8.52
N LYS A 425 34.92 -4.08 8.25
CA LYS A 425 34.08 -3.51 9.32
C LYS A 425 33.09 -4.49 9.94
N LEU A 426 32.66 -5.49 9.17
CA LEU A 426 31.73 -6.51 9.63
C LEU A 426 32.48 -7.79 10.02
N ASP A 427 32.19 -8.28 11.23
CA ASP A 427 32.75 -9.53 11.71
C ASP A 427 32.33 -10.73 10.84
N GLN A 428 33.18 -11.75 10.78
CA GLN A 428 32.87 -13.01 10.08
C GLN A 428 31.63 -13.71 10.65
N GLY A 429 30.89 -14.42 9.79
CA GLY A 429 29.65 -15.12 10.11
C GLY A 429 28.43 -14.56 9.37
N VAL A 430 27.24 -15.04 9.72
CA VAL A 430 25.99 -14.50 9.17
C VAL A 430 25.60 -13.25 9.95
N ARG A 431 25.58 -12.11 9.28
CA ARG A 431 25.22 -10.81 9.84
C ARG A 431 23.79 -10.44 9.48
N LYS A 432 23.03 -9.98 10.47
CA LYS A 432 21.73 -9.34 10.24
C LYS A 432 22.00 -7.88 9.85
N ILE A 433 21.63 -7.54 8.62
CA ILE A 433 21.66 -6.17 8.11
C ILE A 433 20.23 -5.64 8.19
N THR A 434 20.05 -4.49 8.81
CA THR A 434 18.77 -3.83 9.02
C THR A 434 18.73 -2.52 8.27
N PHE A 435 17.77 -2.40 7.36
CA PHE A 435 17.34 -1.15 6.74
C PHE A 435 16.26 -0.52 7.59
N ASN A 436 16.36 0.78 7.78
CA ASN A 436 15.35 1.58 8.45
C ASN A 436 14.93 2.71 7.51
N ALA A 437 13.62 2.91 7.40
CA ALA A 437 13.04 4.07 6.73
C ALA A 437 12.19 4.84 7.74
N ARG A 438 12.56 6.08 8.02
CA ARG A 438 11.79 7.01 8.85
C ARG A 438 11.07 8.00 7.96
N PHE A 439 9.78 8.16 8.14
CA PHE A 439 8.99 9.07 7.32
C PHE A 439 7.76 9.58 8.06
N ASN A 440 7.33 10.78 7.71
CA ASN A 440 6.06 11.34 8.12
C ASN A 440 4.94 10.82 7.19
N PHE A 441 3.80 10.44 7.76
CA PHE A 441 2.67 9.95 6.98
C PHE A 441 1.33 10.41 7.58
N LYS A 442 0.30 10.44 6.74
CA LYS A 442 -1.08 10.76 7.14
C LYS A 442 -2.03 9.62 6.80
N THR A 443 -2.92 9.26 7.71
CA THR A 443 -4.04 8.34 7.46
C THR A 443 -5.35 9.09 7.63
N TRP A 444 -6.31 8.79 6.77
CA TRP A 444 -7.67 9.33 6.81
C TRP A 444 -8.66 8.21 7.11
N GLY A 445 -9.73 8.56 7.81
CA GLY A 445 -10.84 7.64 8.06
C GLY A 445 -12.16 8.36 8.23
N PHE A 446 -13.24 7.61 8.07
CA PHE A 446 -14.59 8.09 8.35
C PHE A 446 -15.48 7.01 8.96
N LEU A 447 -16.51 7.44 9.69
CA LEU A 447 -17.61 6.62 10.18
C LEU A 447 -18.93 7.28 9.83
N LYS A 448 -19.79 6.57 9.08
CA LYS A 448 -21.15 7.01 8.79
C LYS A 448 -22.06 6.75 10.00
N LEU A 449 -22.85 7.74 10.40
CA LEU A 449 -23.91 7.62 11.39
C LEU A 449 -25.24 8.03 10.78
N TRP A 450 -26.31 7.35 11.17
CA TRP A 450 -27.66 7.67 10.72
C TRP A 450 -28.44 8.32 11.85
N PHE A 451 -28.91 9.54 11.63
CA PHE A 451 -29.78 10.27 12.54
C PHE A 451 -31.22 10.13 12.05
N LEU A 452 -32.12 9.75 12.95
CA LEU A 452 -33.54 9.60 12.68
C LEU A 452 -34.34 10.38 13.71
N ASN A 453 -35.50 10.89 13.33
CA ASN A 453 -36.49 11.33 14.31
C ASN A 453 -36.83 10.15 15.27
N ASP A 454 -36.85 10.39 16.58
CA ASP A 454 -37.10 9.35 17.58
C ASP A 454 -38.43 8.60 17.38
N GLU A 455 -39.48 9.29 16.90
CA GLU A 455 -40.76 8.64 16.56
C GLU A 455 -40.59 7.66 15.40
N VAL A 456 -39.86 8.06 14.36
CA VAL A 456 -39.54 7.22 13.20
C VAL A 456 -38.68 6.04 13.64
N LYS A 457 -37.66 6.26 14.48
CA LYS A 457 -36.80 5.19 15.00
C LYS A 457 -37.60 4.16 15.81
N LYS A 458 -38.58 4.58 16.62
CA LYS A 458 -39.47 3.69 17.37
C LYS A 458 -40.43 2.92 16.45
N ALA A 459 -40.90 3.54 15.37
CA ALA A 459 -41.83 2.94 14.41
C ALA A 459 -41.14 2.04 13.37
N THR A 460 -39.85 2.26 13.12
CA THR A 460 -39.09 1.55 12.10
C THR A 460 -38.58 0.24 12.65
N ASP A 461 -39.20 -0.86 12.21
CA ASP A 461 -38.62 -2.19 12.40
C ASP A 461 -37.41 -2.40 11.49
N ASP A 462 -36.70 -3.49 11.73
CA ASP A 462 -35.53 -3.87 10.93
C ASP A 462 -35.81 -4.06 9.43
N SER A 463 -37.07 -4.28 9.04
CA SER A 463 -37.47 -4.49 7.65
C SER A 463 -37.72 -3.18 6.90
N ASN A 464 -38.12 -2.12 7.60
CA ASN A 464 -38.46 -0.83 7.04
C ASN A 464 -37.29 0.15 6.85
N LEU A 465 -36.11 -0.13 7.42
CA LEU A 465 -34.92 0.74 7.24
C LEU A 465 -34.53 0.95 5.77
N ARG A 466 -34.73 -0.07 4.92
CA ARG A 466 -34.47 0.04 3.47
C ARG A 466 -35.42 1.01 2.76
N ASN A 467 -36.66 1.13 3.24
CA ASN A 467 -37.67 1.99 2.64
C ASN A 467 -37.36 3.48 2.84
N ILE A 468 -36.59 3.80 3.89
CA ILE A 468 -36.11 5.16 4.17
C ILE A 468 -34.68 5.41 3.68
N GLY A 469 -34.14 4.51 2.84
CA GLY A 469 -32.81 4.66 2.22
C GLY A 469 -31.63 4.23 3.08
N ILE A 470 -31.87 3.64 4.26
CA ILE A 470 -30.81 3.12 5.12
C ILE A 470 -30.49 1.68 4.68
N THR A 471 -29.42 1.53 3.91
CA THR A 471 -28.93 0.23 3.40
C THR A 471 -28.06 -0.50 4.42
N GLU A 472 -27.31 0.24 5.24
CA GLU A 472 -26.34 -0.30 6.19
C GLU A 472 -26.74 -0.02 7.64
N LYS A 473 -27.03 -1.08 8.41
CA LYS A 473 -27.50 -0.97 9.80
C LYS A 473 -26.38 -0.83 10.82
N LYS A 474 -25.20 -1.33 10.48
CA LYS A 474 -24.00 -1.33 11.33
C LYS A 474 -22.85 -0.79 10.49
N PRO A 475 -22.88 0.53 10.19
CA PRO A 475 -21.80 1.19 9.48
C PRO A 475 -20.47 0.84 10.13
N ARG A 476 -19.54 0.35 9.31
CA ARG A 476 -18.15 0.17 9.70
C ARG A 476 -17.38 1.44 9.41
N SER A 477 -16.35 1.71 10.20
CA SER A 477 -15.40 2.74 9.82
C SER A 477 -14.59 2.30 8.62
N HIS A 478 -14.35 3.24 7.72
CA HIS A 478 -13.42 3.09 6.61
C HIS A 478 -12.16 3.91 6.90
N SER A 479 -11.01 3.43 6.46
CA SER A 479 -9.70 4.07 6.68
C SER A 479 -8.84 3.83 5.46
N SER A 480 -8.05 4.83 5.08
CA SER A 480 -6.99 4.65 4.10
C SER A 480 -6.00 3.59 4.58
N ASN A 481 -5.36 2.89 3.64
CA ASN A 481 -4.44 1.80 3.92
C ASN A 481 -3.04 2.25 4.40
N GLY A 482 -2.99 3.26 5.27
CA GLY A 482 -1.75 3.69 5.92
C GLY A 482 -1.25 2.71 6.99
N SER A 483 -0.03 2.95 7.49
CA SER A 483 0.58 2.09 8.53
C SER A 483 -0.15 2.15 9.87
N ILE A 484 -0.75 3.29 10.21
CA ILE A 484 -1.74 3.41 11.28
C ILE A 484 -3.13 3.36 10.64
N SER A 485 -3.97 2.44 11.11
CA SER A 485 -5.37 2.34 10.74
C SER A 485 -6.26 3.05 11.73
N ILE A 486 -7.29 3.72 11.20
CA ILE A 486 -8.31 4.40 11.97
C ILE A 486 -9.55 3.51 12.06
N GLY A 487 -9.81 2.96 13.24
CA GLY A 487 -11.06 2.32 13.57
C GLY A 487 -11.96 3.29 14.31
N MET A 488 -13.22 3.43 13.90
CA MET A 488 -14.21 4.20 14.65
C MET A 488 -15.45 3.35 14.87
N SER A 489 -16.05 3.45 16.04
CA SER A 489 -17.25 2.70 16.35
C SER A 489 -18.17 3.47 17.28
N THR A 490 -19.46 3.15 17.18
CA THR A 490 -20.47 3.60 18.14
C THR A 490 -21.26 2.39 18.65
N LYS A 491 -21.79 2.50 19.86
CA LYS A 491 -22.64 1.44 20.42
C LYS A 491 -23.97 1.31 19.67
N THR A 492 -24.50 2.44 19.20
CA THR A 492 -25.78 2.52 18.46
C THR A 492 -25.62 3.42 17.23
N PRO A 493 -25.37 2.85 16.03
CA PRO A 493 -25.14 3.65 14.83
C PRO A 493 -26.40 4.32 14.27
N LEU A 494 -27.59 3.86 14.66
CA LEU A 494 -28.87 4.52 14.40
C LEU A 494 -29.21 5.42 15.60
N VAL A 495 -28.94 6.70 15.47
CA VAL A 495 -29.14 7.71 16.53
C VAL A 495 -30.58 8.23 16.45
N GLY A 496 -31.30 8.14 17.57
CA GLY A 496 -32.68 8.65 17.67
C GLY A 496 -32.64 10.05 18.24
N MET A 497 -33.05 11.02 17.43
CA MET A 497 -33.05 12.44 17.77
C MET A 497 -34.27 12.76 18.62
N LYS A 498 -34.01 13.10 19.89
CA LYS A 498 -35.03 13.62 20.81
C LYS A 498 -35.13 15.13 20.67
N THR A 499 -36.35 15.66 20.69
CA THR A 499 -36.57 17.11 20.59
C THR A 499 -36.24 17.86 21.88
N ASP A 500 -36.52 17.26 23.04
CA ASP A 500 -36.48 17.98 24.33
C ASP A 500 -35.25 17.66 25.20
N GLU A 501 -34.43 16.70 24.79
CA GLU A 501 -33.30 16.20 25.58
C GLU A 501 -32.07 16.01 24.70
N ASP A 502 -30.90 16.25 25.27
CA ASP A 502 -29.63 15.93 24.63
C ASP A 502 -29.57 14.44 24.27
N THR A 503 -29.10 14.16 23.06
CA THR A 503 -28.83 12.80 22.61
C THR A 503 -27.35 12.51 22.77
N LEU A 504 -27.01 11.53 23.61
CA LEU A 504 -25.63 11.11 23.87
C LEU A 504 -25.28 9.86 23.06
N ILE A 505 -24.10 9.87 22.45
CA ILE A 505 -23.59 8.77 21.62
C ILE A 505 -22.25 8.31 22.16
N ASP A 506 -22.17 7.03 22.57
CA ASP A 506 -20.91 6.37 22.90
C ASP A 506 -20.08 6.22 21.61
N TRP A 507 -18.98 6.97 21.47
CA TRP A 507 -18.07 6.92 20.34
C TRP A 507 -16.66 6.51 20.78
N THR A 508 -16.05 5.60 20.02
CA THR A 508 -14.70 5.11 20.27
C THR A 508 -13.87 5.22 19.01
N LEU A 509 -12.73 5.91 19.12
CA LEU A 509 -11.65 5.94 18.14
C LEU A 509 -10.57 4.92 18.54
N ARG A 510 -10.21 4.02 17.64
CA ARG A 510 -9.14 3.04 17.77
C ARG A 510 -8.06 3.34 16.74
N LEU A 511 -6.86 3.67 17.20
CA LEU A 511 -5.68 3.76 16.34
C LEU A 511 -4.94 2.43 16.42
N THR A 512 -4.67 1.78 15.29
CA THR A 512 -4.01 0.45 15.24
C THR A 512 -2.83 0.48 14.29
N ASN A 513 -1.63 0.11 14.78
CA ASN A 513 -0.47 -0.11 13.93
C ASN A 513 -0.64 -1.45 13.19
N LYS A 514 -0.84 -1.39 11.87
CA LYS A 514 -1.08 -2.57 11.02
C LYS A 514 0.21 -3.17 10.46
N TRP A 515 1.29 -2.40 10.44
CA TRP A 515 2.51 -2.74 9.74
C TRP A 515 3.56 -3.29 10.70
N LYS A 516 4.63 -3.86 10.15
CA LYS A 516 5.72 -4.47 10.93
C LYS A 516 6.67 -3.43 11.57
N GLY A 517 6.50 -2.15 11.26
CA GLY A 517 7.28 -1.06 11.84
C GLY A 517 6.67 -0.52 13.13
N GLN A 518 7.13 0.66 13.54
CA GLN A 518 6.69 1.34 14.74
C GLN A 518 6.32 2.79 14.42
N ALA A 519 5.13 3.22 14.86
CA ALA A 519 4.82 4.64 14.92
C ALA A 519 5.54 5.22 16.14
N ASN A 520 6.58 6.00 15.90
CA ASN A 520 7.40 6.57 16.96
C ASN A 520 6.60 7.64 17.70
N GLU A 521 5.91 8.49 16.94
CA GLU A 521 5.19 9.64 17.43
C GLU A 521 3.92 9.88 16.60
N ILE A 522 2.78 10.04 17.27
CA ILE A 522 1.56 10.54 16.64
C ILE A 522 1.58 12.05 16.86
N GLU A 523 1.85 12.82 15.81
CA GLU A 523 2.00 14.28 15.89
C GLU A 523 0.66 14.97 16.15
N LYS A 524 -0.39 14.55 15.43
CA LYS A 524 -1.74 15.11 15.56
C LYS A 524 -2.82 14.10 15.17
N VAL A 525 -3.94 14.19 15.88
CA VAL A 525 -5.18 13.48 15.57
C VAL A 525 -6.29 14.54 15.52
N ILE A 526 -6.90 14.73 14.37
CA ILE A 526 -7.97 15.71 14.15
C ILE A 526 -9.25 14.95 13.82
N VAL A 527 -10.33 15.24 14.55
CA VAL A 527 -11.66 14.69 14.33
C VAL A 527 -12.56 15.81 13.82
N PHE A 528 -13.18 15.60 12.68
CA PHE A 528 -14.16 16.53 12.12
C PHE A 528 -15.56 16.00 12.44
N LEU A 529 -16.28 16.76 13.26
CA LEU A 529 -17.68 16.48 13.59
C LEU A 529 -18.59 17.33 12.71
N PRO A 530 -19.67 16.78 12.14
CA PRO A 530 -20.65 17.59 11.42
C PRO A 530 -21.33 18.56 12.38
N ASP A 531 -21.77 19.71 11.86
CA ASP A 531 -22.48 20.72 12.64
C ASP A 531 -23.68 20.13 13.41
N GLY A 532 -23.89 20.62 14.64
CA GLY A 532 -24.82 20.08 15.62
C GLY A 532 -24.30 18.90 16.46
N LEU A 533 -23.14 18.31 16.10
CA LEU A 533 -22.49 17.24 16.88
C LEU A 533 -21.26 17.78 17.61
N THR A 534 -21.24 17.67 18.93
CA THR A 534 -20.14 18.17 19.77
C THR A 534 -19.62 17.09 20.71
N PHE A 535 -18.40 17.23 21.23
CA PHE A 535 -17.98 16.42 22.37
C PHE A 535 -18.74 16.84 23.64
N ASN A 536 -19.18 15.87 24.42
CA ASN A 536 -19.76 16.12 25.73
C ASN A 536 -18.70 16.71 26.67
N ASP A 537 -19.13 17.55 27.63
CA ASP A 537 -18.24 18.21 28.60
C ASP A 537 -17.37 17.24 29.43
N ASN A 538 -17.71 15.95 29.46
CA ASN A 538 -16.91 14.89 30.09
C ASN A 538 -15.79 14.31 29.21
N CYS A 539 -15.66 14.73 27.96
CA CYS A 539 -14.56 14.34 27.06
C CYS A 539 -13.54 15.48 27.01
N ASP A 540 -12.56 15.43 27.91
CA ASP A 540 -11.44 16.37 28.03
C ASP A 540 -10.25 16.03 27.11
N LYS A 541 -10.41 14.99 26.27
CA LYS A 541 -9.35 14.46 25.39
C LYS A 541 -9.23 15.22 24.08
N PHE A 542 -10.26 15.95 23.68
CA PHE A 542 -10.31 16.70 22.44
C PHE A 542 -10.63 18.15 22.73
N GLU A 543 -9.94 19.06 22.05
CA GLU A 543 -10.16 20.50 22.10
C GLU A 543 -10.51 21.03 20.72
N GLU A 544 -11.41 22.01 20.66
CA GLU A 544 -11.74 22.68 19.40
C GLU A 544 -10.50 23.40 18.87
N THR A 545 -10.27 23.30 17.57
CA THR A 545 -9.09 23.90 16.93
C THR A 545 -9.49 24.66 15.68
N THR A 546 -8.63 25.55 15.20
CA THR A 546 -8.76 26.12 13.86
C THR A 546 -7.77 25.40 12.97
N VAL A 547 -8.27 24.78 11.91
CA VAL A 547 -7.43 24.03 10.97
C VAL A 547 -7.15 24.92 9.76
N GLU A 548 -5.96 24.79 9.20
CA GLU A 548 -5.58 25.49 7.97
C GLU A 548 -6.51 25.10 6.82
N ALA A 549 -6.72 26.03 5.89
CA ALA A 549 -7.69 25.87 4.79
C ALA A 549 -7.44 24.59 3.98
N ASP A 550 -6.19 24.13 3.84
CA ASP A 550 -5.84 22.97 3.02
C ASP A 550 -6.24 21.64 3.66
N GLU A 551 -6.27 21.57 5.00
CA GLU A 551 -6.80 20.39 5.70
C GLU A 551 -8.34 20.38 5.72
N VAL A 552 -8.95 21.55 5.54
CA VAL A 552 -10.40 21.78 5.40
C VAL A 552 -10.84 21.62 3.95
N ALA A 553 -9.99 21.90 2.95
CA ALA A 553 -10.31 21.85 1.52
C ALA A 553 -10.64 20.43 1.04
N LEU A 554 -10.18 19.42 1.79
CA LEU A 554 -10.59 18.02 1.64
C LEU A 554 -12.05 17.77 2.06
N LEU A 555 -12.68 18.71 2.76
CA LEU A 555 -14.09 18.69 3.11
C LEU A 555 -14.86 19.28 1.93
N ASP A 556 -15.20 18.41 0.97
CA ASP A 556 -16.17 18.61 -0.11
C ASP A 556 -16.83 20.00 -0.14
N GLU A 557 -16.25 20.94 -0.89
CA GLU A 557 -16.78 22.32 -0.97
C GLU A 557 -18.26 22.38 -1.41
N ASP A 558 -18.72 21.32 -2.09
CA ASP A 558 -20.10 21.16 -2.56
C ASP A 558 -21.07 20.59 -1.51
N LEU A 559 -20.60 20.12 -0.36
CA LEU A 559 -21.49 19.65 0.70
C LEU A 559 -21.96 20.83 1.56
N GLU A 560 -23.28 20.99 1.67
CA GLU A 560 -23.92 21.94 2.59
C GLU A 560 -23.65 21.64 4.09
N VAL A 561 -22.80 20.68 4.42
CA VAL A 561 -22.55 20.23 5.79
C VAL A 561 -21.27 20.89 6.28
N GLU A 562 -21.42 21.84 7.22
CA GLU A 562 -20.30 22.42 7.93
C GLU A 562 -19.73 21.42 8.94
N TYR A 563 -18.43 21.52 9.19
CA TYR A 563 -17.69 20.62 10.07
C TYR A 563 -16.89 21.42 11.11
N SER A 564 -17.00 21.00 12.36
CA SER A 564 -16.19 21.52 13.47
C SER A 564 -15.01 20.60 13.74
N PRO A 565 -13.77 21.10 13.62
CA PRO A 565 -12.57 20.30 13.85
C PRO A 565 -12.15 20.31 15.32
N TYR A 566 -11.76 19.14 15.81
CA TYR A 566 -11.29 18.92 17.17
C TYR A 566 -9.95 18.20 17.15
N LYS A 567 -8.94 18.76 17.82
CA LYS A 567 -7.61 18.17 17.95
C LYS A 567 -7.54 17.36 19.25
N LEU A 568 -6.91 16.19 19.21
CA LEU A 568 -6.56 15.46 20.43
C LEU A 568 -5.54 16.26 21.25
N THR A 569 -5.77 16.38 22.55
CA THR A 569 -4.92 17.20 23.43
C THR A 569 -3.49 16.65 23.51
N ASP A 570 -2.50 17.53 23.72
CA ASP A 570 -1.09 17.14 23.81
C ASP A 570 -0.82 16.11 24.92
N GLN A 571 -1.63 16.11 25.99
CA GLN A 571 -1.54 15.11 27.05
C GLN A 571 -1.87 13.70 26.52
N GLU A 572 -2.94 13.58 25.72
CA GLU A 572 -3.32 12.31 25.13
C GLU A 572 -2.40 11.90 23.98
N LEU A 573 -1.85 12.85 23.22
CA LEU A 573 -0.82 12.58 22.20
C LEU A 573 0.44 11.98 22.84
N ARG A 574 0.89 12.48 23.99
CA ARG A 574 2.01 11.86 24.75
C ARG A 574 1.72 10.43 25.17
N ASN A 575 0.45 10.08 25.42
CA ASN A 575 0.01 8.73 25.74
C ASN A 575 -0.04 7.79 24.52
N LEU A 576 0.16 8.33 23.30
CA LEU A 576 0.24 7.61 22.03
C LEU A 576 1.67 7.40 21.53
N LYS A 577 2.68 7.87 22.27
CA LYS A 577 4.08 7.65 21.91
C LYS A 577 4.39 6.15 21.86
N ASP A 578 5.14 5.72 20.84
CA ASP A 578 5.50 4.32 20.60
C ASP A 578 4.30 3.38 20.48
N LEU A 579 3.34 3.71 19.61
CA LEU A 579 2.13 2.91 19.39
C LEU A 579 2.48 1.54 18.74
N LYS A 580 2.70 0.53 19.59
CA LYS A 580 3.08 -0.83 19.13
C LYS A 580 1.93 -1.64 18.56
N THR A 581 0.73 -1.53 19.14
CA THR A 581 -0.43 -2.35 18.75
C THR A 581 -1.64 -1.47 18.45
N TYR A 582 -2.37 -1.06 19.48
CA TYR A 582 -3.52 -0.18 19.32
C TYR A 582 -3.78 0.65 20.58
N LYS A 583 -4.50 1.76 20.42
CA LYS A 583 -5.04 2.58 21.50
C LYS A 583 -6.48 2.94 21.21
N ASP A 584 -7.33 2.75 22.22
CA ASP A 584 -8.72 3.18 22.19
C ASP A 584 -8.90 4.50 22.96
N ILE A 585 -9.55 5.45 22.32
CA ILE A 585 -9.97 6.74 22.85
C ILE A 585 -11.49 6.76 22.79
N THR A 586 -12.14 6.63 23.95
CA THR A 586 -13.60 6.68 24.08
C THR A 586 -14.03 8.04 24.59
N CYS A 587 -15.06 8.59 23.94
CA CYS A 587 -15.73 9.83 24.32
C CYS A 587 -17.25 9.73 24.09
N LEU A 588 -18.00 10.60 24.75
CA LEU A 588 -19.42 10.80 24.50
C LEU A 588 -19.58 11.97 23.54
N LEU A 589 -20.27 11.75 22.42
CA LEU A 589 -20.75 12.84 21.56
C LEU A 589 -22.11 13.29 22.06
N ARG A 590 -22.38 14.59 21.96
CA ARG A 590 -23.64 15.24 22.33
C ARG A 590 -24.24 15.88 21.07
N VAL A 591 -25.52 15.60 20.86
CA VAL A 591 -26.39 16.45 20.05
C VAL A 591 -27.31 17.20 20.97
N SER A 592 -27.30 18.54 20.91
CA SER A 592 -28.09 19.38 21.81
C SER A 592 -29.60 19.18 21.60
N GLY A 593 -30.33 19.04 22.70
CA GLY A 593 -31.79 19.06 22.70
C GLY A 593 -32.32 20.42 22.24
N GLY A 594 -33.39 20.42 21.45
CA GLY A 594 -34.01 21.62 20.88
C GLY A 594 -33.66 21.89 19.42
N ASP A 595 -32.72 21.12 18.84
CA ASP A 595 -32.26 21.33 17.47
C ASP A 595 -32.09 20.05 16.62
N PRO A 596 -33.09 19.14 16.56
CA PRO A 596 -33.07 18.04 15.58
C PRO A 596 -33.01 18.54 14.14
N ASP A 597 -33.53 19.74 13.88
CA ASP A 597 -33.68 20.31 12.56
C ASP A 597 -32.33 20.70 11.94
N ASN A 598 -31.31 21.09 12.72
CA ASN A 598 -29.97 21.33 12.18
C ASN A 598 -29.31 20.05 11.67
N ILE A 599 -29.46 18.93 12.39
CA ILE A 599 -28.92 17.63 11.97
C ILE A 599 -29.74 16.99 10.85
N LEU A 600 -31.06 17.02 10.96
CA LEU A 600 -31.97 16.36 10.02
C LEU A 600 -32.27 17.21 8.79
N LYS A 601 -32.07 18.53 8.84
CA LYS A 601 -32.38 19.51 7.80
C LYS A 601 -33.79 19.31 7.21
N GLY A 602 -34.77 19.08 8.08
CA GLY A 602 -36.17 18.82 7.72
C GLY A 602 -36.46 17.45 7.10
N LYS A 603 -35.48 16.53 7.06
CA LYS A 603 -35.66 15.16 6.55
C LYS A 603 -36.04 14.20 7.69
N THR A 604 -36.64 13.05 7.34
CA THR A 604 -36.99 12.00 8.32
C THR A 604 -35.77 11.24 8.84
N SER A 605 -34.72 11.16 8.01
CA SER A 605 -33.42 10.60 8.34
C SER A 605 -32.31 11.30 7.56
N GLN A 606 -31.15 11.46 8.18
CA GLN A 606 -29.96 12.03 7.53
C GLN A 606 -28.74 11.17 7.91
N GLY A 607 -27.93 10.82 6.91
CA GLY A 607 -26.63 10.20 7.12
C GLY A 607 -25.58 11.29 7.22
N LEU A 608 -24.80 11.30 8.30
CA LEU A 608 -23.66 12.19 8.47
C LEU A 608 -22.40 11.38 8.74
N PHE A 609 -21.24 11.98 8.48
CA PHE A 609 -19.95 11.31 8.60
C PHE A 609 -19.12 11.98 9.68
N ILE A 610 -18.58 11.19 10.60
CA ILE A 610 -17.47 11.63 11.44
C ILE A 610 -16.20 11.32 10.67
N ARG A 611 -15.32 12.30 10.48
CA ARG A 611 -14.05 12.11 9.77
C ARG A 611 -12.89 12.24 10.75
N THR A 612 -11.78 11.57 10.47
CA THR A 612 -10.59 11.63 11.33
C THR A 612 -9.34 11.56 10.49
N ASN A 613 -8.41 12.48 10.75
CA ASN A 613 -7.08 12.50 10.17
C ASN A 613 -6.06 12.23 11.28
N VAL A 614 -5.06 11.40 10.99
CA VAL A 614 -3.98 11.06 11.90
C VAL A 614 -2.66 11.27 11.18
N TYR A 615 -1.78 12.06 11.78
CA TYR A 615 -0.47 12.39 11.25
C TYR A 615 0.58 11.91 12.23
N TYR A 616 1.64 11.28 11.71
CA TYR A 616 2.57 10.55 12.55
C TYR A 616 3.91 10.31 11.85
N ASP A 617 4.93 10.12 12.68
CA ASP A 617 6.24 9.63 12.28
C ASP A 617 6.31 8.11 12.43
N TYR A 618 6.77 7.46 11.37
CA TYR A 618 6.84 6.01 11.29
C TYR A 618 8.25 5.53 10.97
N THR A 619 8.73 4.54 11.70
CA THR A 619 9.95 3.79 11.35
C THR A 619 9.57 2.41 10.82
N LEU A 620 9.91 2.14 9.56
CA LEU A 620 9.84 0.81 8.99
C LEU A 620 11.20 0.12 9.11
N GLU A 621 11.21 -1.09 9.69
CA GLU A 621 12.39 -1.96 9.75
C GLU A 621 12.26 -3.09 8.72
N ALA A 622 13.28 -3.26 7.88
CA ALA A 622 13.42 -4.41 6.99
C ALA A 622 14.80 -5.04 7.16
N THR A 623 14.88 -6.37 7.21
CA THR A 623 16.10 -7.06 7.62
C THR A 623 16.51 -8.10 6.59
N GLY A 624 17.76 -8.06 6.16
CA GLY A 624 18.40 -9.08 5.33
C GLY A 624 19.54 -9.76 6.07
N HIS A 625 20.09 -10.81 5.46
CA HIS A 625 21.25 -11.52 5.99
C HIS A 625 22.37 -11.53 4.96
N ALA A 626 23.59 -11.23 5.40
CA ALA A 626 24.80 -11.39 4.61
C ALA A 626 25.72 -12.41 5.28
N SER A 627 26.28 -13.32 4.50
CA SER A 627 27.21 -14.34 4.98
C SER A 627 28.63 -13.92 4.69
N ILE A 628 29.40 -13.60 5.73
CA ILE A 628 30.81 -13.24 5.59
C ILE A 628 31.62 -14.48 5.96
N LYS A 629 32.10 -15.18 4.94
CA LYS A 629 32.94 -16.36 5.14
C LYS A 629 34.39 -15.96 5.19
N ARG A 630 35.17 -16.69 5.98
CA ARG A 630 36.62 -16.68 5.80
C ARG A 630 36.92 -17.11 4.36
N PRO A 631 37.98 -16.58 3.74
CA PRO A 631 38.48 -17.13 2.47
C PRO A 631 38.72 -18.64 2.59
N ASP A 632 39.04 -19.30 1.49
CA ASP A 632 39.54 -20.66 1.62
C ASP A 632 40.99 -20.66 2.11
N GLY A 633 41.23 -21.29 3.26
CA GLY A 633 42.51 -21.11 3.94
C GLY A 633 42.69 -21.89 5.23
N PHE A 634 43.92 -21.81 5.72
CA PHE A 634 44.32 -22.24 7.05
C PHE A 634 44.44 -21.00 7.93
N TYR A 635 43.77 -21.03 9.08
CA TYR A 635 43.62 -19.88 9.95
C TYR A 635 44.25 -20.19 11.29
N VAL A 636 44.89 -19.18 11.88
CA VAL A 636 45.35 -19.18 13.27
C VAL A 636 44.69 -18.00 13.95
N ASP A 637 43.99 -18.24 15.07
CA ASP A 637 43.34 -17.21 15.86
C ASP A 637 43.78 -17.30 17.33
N LEU A 638 44.05 -16.15 17.94
CA LEU A 638 44.19 -16.01 19.39
C LEU A 638 42.85 -15.59 20.03
N THR A 639 42.43 -16.27 21.11
CA THR A 639 41.21 -15.94 21.85
C THR A 639 41.49 -15.76 23.35
N PRO A 640 41.00 -14.67 23.99
CA PRO A 640 40.35 -13.52 23.36
C PRO A 640 41.34 -12.75 22.46
N ASP A 641 40.81 -12.10 21.44
CA ASP A 641 41.51 -11.23 20.49
C ASP A 641 42.07 -9.96 21.16
N LYS A 642 41.52 -9.60 22.33
CA LYS A 642 41.96 -8.48 23.18
C LYS A 642 42.16 -8.96 24.63
N PRO A 643 43.24 -9.72 24.91
CA PRO A 643 43.48 -10.30 26.22
C PRO A 643 43.92 -9.26 27.25
N ILE A 644 43.37 -9.33 28.46
CA ILE A 644 43.93 -8.70 29.65
C ILE A 644 44.89 -9.67 30.36
N SER A 645 45.73 -9.19 31.28
CA SER A 645 46.76 -10.02 31.92
C SER A 645 46.21 -11.22 32.73
N SER A 646 44.94 -11.19 33.11
CA SER A 646 44.27 -12.32 33.78
C SER A 646 43.64 -13.32 32.81
N ASP A 647 43.59 -13.01 31.52
CA ASP A 647 42.93 -13.87 30.54
C ASP A 647 43.80 -15.08 30.21
N ARG A 648 43.14 -16.24 30.13
CA ARG A 648 43.75 -17.44 29.58
C ARG A 648 43.65 -17.39 28.08
N LEU A 649 44.79 -17.10 27.46
CA LEU A 649 44.91 -17.08 26.02
C LEU A 649 44.75 -18.50 25.44
N LYS A 650 44.04 -18.57 24.32
CA LYS A 650 43.84 -19.78 23.54
C LYS A 650 44.35 -19.53 22.13
N CYS A 651 45.42 -20.21 21.77
CA CYS A 651 45.87 -20.32 20.39
C CYS A 651 44.94 -21.30 19.69
N SER A 652 44.45 -20.97 18.51
CA SER A 652 43.63 -21.90 17.75
C SER A 652 43.95 -21.91 16.29
N ALA A 653 43.72 -23.03 15.64
CA ALA A 653 43.88 -23.19 14.21
C ALA A 653 42.67 -23.90 13.59
N SER A 654 42.29 -23.50 12.39
CA SER A 654 41.16 -24.06 11.65
C SER A 654 41.41 -24.04 10.14
N HIS A 655 40.62 -24.81 9.39
CA HIS A 655 40.63 -24.78 7.92
C HIS A 655 39.21 -24.74 7.38
N SER A 656 38.99 -24.18 6.19
CA SER A 656 37.64 -24.08 5.60
C SER A 656 37.26 -25.22 4.65
N GLN A 657 38.21 -25.88 3.97
CA GLN A 657 37.89 -26.84 2.89
C GLN A 657 38.78 -28.08 2.80
N PHE A 658 40.02 -28.02 3.25
CA PHE A 658 40.98 -29.09 3.03
C PHE A 658 41.27 -29.85 4.31
N ARG A 659 41.24 -31.18 4.25
CA ARG A 659 41.58 -32.04 5.39
C ARG A 659 43.06 -31.90 5.72
N ILE A 660 43.32 -31.46 6.94
CA ILE A 660 44.67 -31.43 7.51
C ILE A 660 44.92 -32.78 8.17
N SER A 661 45.93 -33.52 7.69
CA SER A 661 46.32 -34.83 8.23
C SER A 661 47.12 -34.71 9.51
N GLN A 662 47.90 -33.64 9.64
CA GLN A 662 48.72 -33.35 10.81
C GLN A 662 48.86 -31.84 11.00
N ILE A 663 48.79 -31.38 12.25
CA ILE A 663 49.00 -29.98 12.60
C ILE A 663 50.00 -29.90 13.76
N GLU A 664 50.94 -28.96 13.65
CA GLU A 664 51.85 -28.58 14.71
C GLU A 664 51.51 -27.15 15.13
N MET A 665 51.29 -26.91 16.42
CA MET A 665 51.01 -25.58 16.95
C MET A 665 52.05 -25.22 18.02
N GLY A 666 52.35 -23.93 18.14
CA GLY A 666 53.21 -23.44 19.20
C GLY A 666 52.94 -21.98 19.50
N TYR A 667 53.50 -21.49 20.60
CA TYR A 667 53.45 -20.08 20.96
C TYR A 667 54.81 -19.58 21.44
N LYS A 668 55.06 -18.28 21.27
CA LYS A 668 56.19 -17.53 21.82
C LYS A 668 55.66 -16.40 22.67
N ILE A 669 56.39 -16.08 23.73
CA ILE A 669 56.16 -14.91 24.58
C ILE A 669 57.38 -14.01 24.37
N ASP A 670 57.13 -12.79 23.93
CA ASP A 670 58.12 -11.83 23.43
C ASP A 670 59.02 -12.48 22.37
N ASP A 671 60.33 -12.24 22.43
CA ASP A 671 61.34 -12.84 21.55
C ASP A 671 61.83 -14.22 22.07
N GLY A 672 61.01 -14.90 22.88
CA GLY A 672 61.33 -16.21 23.45
C GLY A 672 61.36 -17.37 22.44
N GLU A 673 61.82 -18.54 22.88
CA GLU A 673 61.80 -19.76 22.06
C GLU A 673 60.36 -20.23 21.79
N LEU A 674 60.11 -20.79 20.60
CA LEU A 674 58.81 -21.38 20.25
C LEU A 674 58.53 -22.58 21.15
N ASN A 675 57.53 -22.47 22.01
CA ASN A 675 57.05 -23.63 22.76
C ASN A 675 56.05 -24.39 21.88
N ILE A 676 56.52 -25.48 21.27
CA ILE A 676 55.70 -26.37 20.43
C ILE A 676 54.98 -27.37 21.34
N GLU A 677 53.66 -27.36 21.29
CA GLU A 677 52.82 -28.26 22.07
C GLU A 677 51.86 -29.02 21.12
N ASN A 678 51.51 -30.25 21.48
CA ASN A 678 50.52 -31.00 20.69
C ASN A 678 49.14 -30.34 20.87
N PRO A 679 48.50 -29.84 19.81
CA PRO A 679 47.23 -29.18 19.95
C PRO A 679 46.13 -30.15 20.32
N ILE A 680 45.15 -29.65 21.07
CA ILE A 680 43.93 -30.38 21.40
C ILE A 680 43.00 -30.27 20.19
N LEU A 681 42.68 -31.40 19.56
CA LEU A 681 41.68 -31.48 18.50
C LEU A 681 40.28 -31.49 19.12
N ASP A 682 39.42 -30.58 18.66
CA ASP A 682 37.98 -30.66 18.89
C ASP A 682 37.34 -31.40 17.72
N ASP A 683 37.14 -32.71 17.88
CA ASP A 683 36.60 -33.64 16.86
C ASP A 683 35.26 -33.18 16.25
N LYS A 684 34.57 -32.21 16.85
CA LYS A 684 33.26 -31.74 16.37
C LYS A 684 33.32 -30.58 15.38
N LYS A 685 34.48 -29.92 15.22
CA LYS A 685 34.56 -28.63 14.51
C LYS A 685 35.75 -28.44 13.57
N ASP A 686 36.52 -29.50 13.28
CA ASP A 686 37.76 -29.40 12.46
C ASP A 686 38.66 -28.24 12.92
N PHE A 687 38.83 -28.15 14.25
CA PHE A 687 39.48 -27.04 14.94
C PHE A 687 40.46 -27.57 15.98
N TRP A 688 41.65 -26.97 16.03
CA TRP A 688 42.74 -27.31 16.94
C TRP A 688 43.05 -26.15 17.86
N TYR A 689 43.47 -26.41 19.09
CA TYR A 689 43.86 -25.34 19.99
C TYR A 689 44.93 -25.70 21.01
N LEU A 690 45.63 -24.67 21.49
CA LEU A 690 46.55 -24.70 22.61
C LEU A 690 46.12 -23.67 23.65
N ASN A 691 46.10 -24.07 24.92
CA ASN A 691 45.94 -23.11 26.01
C ASN A 691 47.30 -22.53 26.35
N ILE A 692 47.42 -21.22 26.25
CA ILE A 692 48.62 -20.49 26.64
C ILE A 692 48.51 -20.22 28.14
N PRO A 693 49.57 -20.50 28.94
CA PRO A 693 49.58 -20.20 30.36
C PRO A 693 49.34 -18.71 30.62
N GLU A 694 48.96 -18.32 31.84
CA GLU A 694 48.76 -16.91 32.19
C GLU A 694 50.04 -16.10 31.94
N GLN A 695 49.88 -14.93 31.31
CA GLN A 695 50.99 -14.13 30.80
C GLN A 695 51.19 -12.85 31.62
N PRO A 696 52.44 -12.42 31.87
CA PRO A 696 52.71 -11.12 32.49
C PRO A 696 52.16 -9.97 31.63
N ARG A 697 51.80 -8.86 32.30
CA ARG A 697 51.41 -7.60 31.64
C ARG A 697 52.49 -7.13 30.64
N GLY A 698 52.09 -6.59 29.50
CA GLY A 698 52.98 -6.02 28.49
C GLY A 698 53.74 -7.03 27.61
N THR A 699 53.45 -8.33 27.73
CA THR A 699 54.10 -9.37 26.92
C THR A 699 53.43 -9.52 25.55
N ARG A 700 54.24 -9.78 24.52
CA ARG A 700 53.77 -10.10 23.18
C ARG A 700 53.61 -11.61 23.05
N VAL A 701 52.42 -12.10 22.74
CA VAL A 701 52.20 -13.53 22.49
C VAL A 701 52.06 -13.76 21.00
N THR A 702 52.94 -14.58 20.43
CA THR A 702 52.88 -15.01 19.03
C THR A 702 52.43 -16.45 18.97
N CYS A 703 51.40 -16.73 18.19
CA CYS A 703 50.89 -18.06 17.89
C CYS A 703 51.37 -18.49 16.51
N GLU A 704 51.94 -19.67 16.40
CA GLU A 704 52.35 -20.27 15.13
C GLU A 704 51.66 -21.61 14.94
N ALA A 705 51.14 -21.88 13.75
CA ALA A 705 50.63 -23.20 13.40
C ALA A 705 51.10 -23.62 12.00
N LYS A 706 51.40 -24.91 11.86
CA LYS A 706 51.82 -25.55 10.62
C LYS A 706 50.91 -26.75 10.34
N GLY A 707 50.20 -26.73 9.23
CA GLY A 707 49.33 -27.83 8.78
C GLY A 707 49.96 -28.63 7.64
N THR A 708 49.83 -29.95 7.68
CA THR A 708 50.12 -30.88 6.58
C THR A 708 48.81 -31.38 6.01
N LEU A 709 48.63 -31.33 4.68
CA LEU A 709 47.41 -31.77 4.02
C LEU A 709 47.34 -33.29 3.85
N ASP A 710 46.13 -33.85 3.89
CA ASP A 710 45.88 -35.25 3.54
C ASP A 710 45.70 -35.39 2.01
N PHE A 711 46.75 -35.76 1.28
CA PHE A 711 46.70 -35.93 -0.19
C PHE A 711 46.04 -37.26 -0.62
N GLY A 712 44.95 -37.64 0.05
CA GLY A 712 44.36 -38.98 -0.04
C GLY A 712 43.62 -39.34 -1.33
N LEU A 713 43.13 -38.40 -2.14
CA LEU A 713 42.33 -38.69 -3.36
C LEU A 713 42.42 -37.64 -4.50
N VAL A 714 43.12 -36.51 -4.32
CA VAL A 714 43.11 -35.36 -5.28
C VAL A 714 44.13 -35.52 -6.42
N ARG A 715 44.82 -36.66 -6.52
CA ARG A 715 45.83 -36.86 -7.58
C ARG A 715 45.23 -36.89 -9.01
N GLU A 716 43.94 -37.20 -9.16
CA GLU A 716 43.26 -37.14 -10.46
C GLU A 716 42.67 -35.76 -10.80
N ALA A 717 42.35 -34.91 -9.82
CA ALA A 717 41.81 -33.57 -10.08
C ALA A 717 42.90 -32.50 -10.20
N ALA A 718 44.04 -32.65 -9.50
CA ALA A 718 45.15 -31.70 -9.61
C ALA A 718 45.90 -31.79 -10.95
N ALA A 719 45.82 -32.93 -11.65
CA ALA A 719 46.51 -33.12 -12.93
C ALA A 719 45.91 -32.33 -14.11
N SER A 720 44.68 -31.80 -13.99
CA SER A 720 44.06 -30.97 -15.04
C SER A 720 44.29 -29.45 -14.87
N LEU A 721 44.86 -29.02 -13.73
CA LEU A 721 45.12 -27.60 -13.43
C LEU A 721 46.60 -27.21 -13.58
N VAL A 722 47.48 -28.17 -13.90
CA VAL A 722 48.93 -27.96 -13.99
C VAL A 722 49.41 -28.23 -15.43
N GLU A 723 48.87 -27.49 -16.39
CA GLU A 723 49.56 -27.18 -17.65
C GLU A 723 49.86 -25.69 -17.66
N ASP A 724 50.87 -25.29 -16.88
CA ASP A 724 51.91 -24.31 -17.23
C ASP A 724 52.61 -23.81 -15.95
N GLY A 725 53.71 -24.48 -15.60
CA GLY A 725 54.91 -23.77 -15.11
C GLY A 725 54.99 -23.25 -13.67
N ALA A 726 54.14 -23.65 -12.72
CA ALA A 726 54.32 -23.30 -11.31
C ALA A 726 54.83 -24.49 -10.47
N THR A 727 56.15 -24.56 -10.25
CA THR A 727 56.78 -25.35 -9.19
C THR A 727 56.63 -24.63 -7.84
N GLU A 728 56.30 -25.40 -6.80
CA GLU A 728 56.10 -25.01 -5.39
C GLU A 728 54.79 -24.28 -5.05
N TYR A 729 53.74 -25.04 -4.75
CA TYR A 729 52.72 -24.60 -3.79
C TYR A 729 53.36 -24.58 -2.38
N SER A 730 54.09 -23.51 -2.06
CA SER A 730 54.41 -23.16 -0.67
C SER A 730 53.16 -22.52 -0.07
N MET A 731 52.35 -23.33 0.62
CA MET A 731 51.26 -22.79 1.44
C MET A 731 51.88 -22.26 2.73
N GLN A 732 51.74 -20.96 2.93
CA GLN A 732 52.40 -20.14 3.94
C GLN A 732 52.20 -20.69 5.37
N GLU A 733 53.26 -20.63 6.18
CA GLU A 733 53.14 -20.71 7.64
C GLU A 733 52.17 -19.62 8.12
N GLY A 734 51.21 -20.00 8.96
CA GLY A 734 50.30 -19.05 9.61
C GLY A 734 50.87 -18.66 10.96
N SER A 735 51.11 -17.37 11.18
CA SER A 735 51.45 -16.82 12.49
C SER A 735 50.51 -15.67 12.81
N ASP A 736 49.92 -15.69 14.00
CA ASP A 736 49.12 -14.59 14.55
C ASP A 736 49.83 -14.02 15.79
N THR A 737 49.77 -12.71 16.01
CA THR A 737 50.50 -12.06 17.10
C THR A 737 49.60 -11.07 17.82
N VAL A 738 49.47 -11.22 19.14
CA VAL A 738 48.69 -10.31 19.99
C VAL A 738 49.59 -9.77 21.09
N LEU A 739 49.53 -8.45 21.30
CA LEU A 739 50.14 -7.83 22.47
C LEU A 739 49.14 -7.97 23.64
N VAL A 740 49.56 -8.57 24.75
CA VAL A 740 48.73 -8.63 25.96
C VAL A 740 48.62 -7.21 26.51
N GLY A 741 47.43 -6.64 26.37
CA GLY A 741 47.19 -5.24 26.71
C GLY A 741 47.45 -4.98 28.19
N ASN A 742 47.94 -3.78 28.49
CA ASN A 742 47.88 -3.26 29.84
C ASN A 742 46.41 -3.27 30.29
N SER A 743 46.15 -3.85 31.46
CA SER A 743 44.84 -3.72 32.10
C SER A 743 44.48 -2.23 32.16
N PRO A 744 43.24 -1.81 31.84
CA PRO A 744 42.84 -0.43 32.03
C PRO A 744 43.13 -0.04 33.49
N PRO A 745 43.71 1.15 33.75
CA PRO A 745 44.11 1.53 35.10
C PRO A 745 42.92 1.41 36.05
N GLU A 746 43.18 0.88 37.25
CA GLU A 746 42.15 0.80 38.27
C GLU A 746 41.95 2.21 38.85
N LEU A 747 40.81 2.80 38.50
CA LEU A 747 40.37 4.06 39.08
C LEU A 747 39.67 3.78 40.40
N GLU A 748 40.30 4.21 41.49
CA GLU A 748 39.64 4.39 42.77
C GLU A 748 39.04 5.80 42.79
N ILE A 749 37.73 5.89 43.04
CA ILE A 749 37.00 7.16 43.06
C ILE A 749 36.53 7.40 44.48
N GLU A 750 37.03 8.48 45.08
CA GLU A 750 36.53 8.98 46.35
C GLU A 750 35.63 10.18 46.09
N VAL A 751 34.34 9.99 46.30
CA VAL A 751 33.33 11.05 46.14
C VAL A 751 33.16 11.73 47.49
N GLY A 752 33.52 13.02 47.58
CA GLY A 752 33.26 13.83 48.77
C GLY A 752 31.75 13.93 49.06
N GLU A 753 31.37 14.02 50.34
CA GLU A 753 29.98 14.26 50.72
C GLU A 753 29.53 15.65 50.24
N ALA A 754 28.39 15.71 49.55
CA ALA A 754 27.81 16.96 49.09
C ALA A 754 27.13 17.67 50.27
N VAL A 755 27.68 18.81 50.70
CA VAL A 755 27.10 19.71 51.70
C VAL A 755 26.52 20.93 50.99
N GLU A 756 25.34 21.41 51.42
CA GLU A 756 24.68 22.56 50.82
C GLU A 756 25.61 23.78 50.79
N GLU A 757 25.63 24.50 49.66
CA GLU A 757 26.53 25.64 49.39
C GLU A 757 28.04 25.34 49.37
N GLN A 758 28.45 24.07 49.43
CA GLN A 758 29.85 23.65 49.28
C GLN A 758 30.08 22.95 47.94
N GLU A 759 31.26 23.16 47.37
CA GLU A 759 31.68 22.49 46.15
C GLU A 759 31.84 20.98 46.40
N VAL A 760 31.33 20.16 45.48
CA VAL A 760 31.56 18.71 45.56
C VAL A 760 32.89 18.41 44.90
N ILE A 761 33.85 17.90 45.69
CA ILE A 761 35.16 17.50 45.20
C ILE A 761 35.14 15.98 44.96
N ILE A 762 35.36 15.57 43.72
CA ILE A 762 35.58 14.16 43.39
C ILE A 762 37.06 13.96 43.16
N LYS A 763 37.66 13.08 43.96
CA LYS A 763 39.06 12.70 43.81
C LYS A 763 39.16 11.42 42.99
N PHE A 764 39.97 11.46 41.95
CA PHE A 764 40.33 10.30 41.17
C PHE A 764 41.73 9.90 41.52
N LYS A 765 41.91 8.68 42.02
CA LYS A 765 43.21 8.08 42.18
C LYS A 765 43.39 7.03 41.10
N VAL A 766 44.45 7.19 40.31
CA VAL A 766 44.80 6.26 39.24
C VAL A 766 45.76 5.23 39.82
N GLU A 767 45.26 4.03 40.12
CA GLU A 767 46.09 2.90 40.52
C GLU A 767 46.47 2.07 39.28
N ASP A 768 47.57 1.33 39.37
CA ASP A 768 47.99 0.38 38.33
C ASP A 768 48.29 0.98 36.93
N LYS A 769 48.70 2.25 36.84
CA LYS A 769 49.19 2.86 35.58
C LYS A 769 50.70 2.71 35.39
N ASP A 770 51.16 2.70 34.14
CA ASP A 770 52.59 2.82 33.85
C ASP A 770 53.11 4.22 34.24
N PRO A 771 54.41 4.36 34.63
CA PRO A 771 54.97 5.63 35.10
C PRO A 771 54.87 6.77 34.07
N GLU A 772 54.75 6.44 32.79
CA GLU A 772 54.70 7.38 31.67
C GLU A 772 53.27 7.68 31.20
N ASP A 773 52.27 6.92 31.68
CA ASP A 773 50.87 7.11 31.31
C ASP A 773 50.24 8.25 32.13
N SER A 774 49.40 9.06 31.50
CA SER A 774 48.47 9.95 32.21
C SER A 774 47.04 9.54 31.88
N VAL A 775 46.04 9.98 32.65
CA VAL A 775 44.62 9.70 32.38
C VAL A 775 43.90 11.02 32.16
N LYS A 776 43.20 11.17 31.03
CA LYS A 776 42.27 12.27 30.77
C LYS A 776 40.89 11.93 31.29
N VAL A 777 40.36 12.73 32.21
CA VAL A 777 38.98 12.59 32.67
C VAL A 777 38.10 13.61 31.95
N ARG A 778 37.00 13.14 31.38
CA ARG A 778 35.93 13.93 30.74
C ARG A 778 34.65 13.76 31.57
N TYR A 779 33.90 14.84 31.80
CA TYR A 779 32.60 14.74 32.48
C TYR A 779 31.54 15.61 31.80
N TRP A 780 30.26 15.26 31.97
CA TRP A 780 29.11 16.04 31.53
C TRP A 780 27.85 15.71 32.34
N TYR A 781 26.84 16.58 32.25
CA TYR A 781 25.53 16.41 32.87
C TYR A 781 24.55 15.75 31.89
N GLU A 782 23.84 14.72 32.31
CA GLU A 782 22.84 14.03 31.50
C GLU A 782 21.64 14.96 31.22
N GLY A 783 21.46 15.36 29.96
CA GLY A 783 20.45 16.33 29.52
C GLY A 783 21.00 17.66 29.00
N ASP A 784 22.29 17.97 29.24
CA ASP A 784 22.95 19.18 28.75
C ASP A 784 24.21 18.84 27.93
N TYR A 785 24.00 18.44 26.67
CA TYR A 785 25.07 18.15 25.70
C TYR A 785 25.81 19.42 25.23
N SER A 786 25.39 20.61 25.66
CA SER A 786 25.96 21.90 25.25
C SER A 786 27.07 22.41 26.17
N THR A 787 27.27 21.78 27.33
CA THR A 787 28.35 22.15 28.24
C THR A 787 29.73 21.80 27.67
N ASN A 788 30.66 22.76 27.74
CA ASN A 788 32.05 22.60 27.33
C ASN A 788 32.64 21.34 27.99
N GLN A 789 33.05 20.37 27.17
CA GLN A 789 33.75 19.17 27.62
C GLN A 789 35.15 19.58 28.09
N GLU A 790 35.33 19.76 29.39
CA GLU A 790 36.66 19.97 29.96
C GLU A 790 37.38 18.63 30.12
N PHE A 791 38.63 18.59 29.67
CA PHE A 791 39.53 17.45 29.88
C PHE A 791 40.50 17.83 30.99
N ILE A 792 40.57 16.99 32.02
CA ILE A 792 41.52 17.14 33.11
C ILE A 792 42.55 16.03 32.96
N GLU A 793 43.83 16.40 32.82
CA GLU A 793 44.94 15.45 32.83
C GLU A 793 45.29 15.06 34.27
N CYS A 794 45.19 13.77 34.56
CA CYS A 794 45.40 13.18 35.87
C CYS A 794 46.66 12.31 35.80
N GLU A 795 47.74 12.77 36.43
CA GLU A 795 49.00 12.04 36.43
C GLU A 795 48.92 10.88 37.42
N ASN A 796 48.68 11.13 38.72
CA ASN A 796 48.46 10.07 39.72
C ASN A 796 47.14 10.27 40.48
N GLU A 797 46.80 11.53 40.72
CA GLU A 797 45.59 11.95 41.38
C GLU A 797 45.10 13.25 40.72
N CYS A 798 43.80 13.43 40.62
CA CYS A 798 43.21 14.71 40.19
C CYS A 798 41.88 14.93 40.90
N GLU A 799 41.52 16.21 41.03
CA GLU A 799 40.29 16.62 41.69
C GLU A 799 39.40 17.34 40.68
N ILE A 800 38.12 16.94 40.62
CA ILE A 800 37.10 17.66 39.86
C ILE A 800 36.19 18.36 40.87
N ILE A 801 36.16 19.68 40.78
CA ILE A 801 35.38 20.55 41.66
C ILE A 801 34.08 20.90 40.94
N PHE A 802 32.96 20.39 41.45
CA PHE A 802 31.64 20.73 40.94
C PHE A 802 31.08 21.89 41.74
N PRO A 803 30.71 23.02 41.08
CA PRO A 803 30.13 24.14 41.79
C PRO A 803 28.77 23.75 42.39
N ALA A 804 28.52 24.25 43.60
CA ALA A 804 27.38 23.85 44.43
C ALA A 804 26.03 24.07 43.73
N ASP A 805 25.89 25.13 42.93
CA ASP A 805 24.66 25.45 42.21
C ASP A 805 24.27 24.42 41.14
N ARG A 806 25.24 23.65 40.61
CA ARG A 806 25.01 22.60 39.61
C ARG A 806 25.01 21.18 40.17
N ALA A 807 25.71 20.94 41.28
CA ALA A 807 25.79 19.62 41.89
C ALA A 807 24.44 19.09 42.41
N PHE A 808 23.46 19.97 42.64
CA PHE A 808 22.13 19.63 43.17
C PHE A 808 20.98 19.74 42.15
N ALA A 809 21.27 20.09 40.88
CA ALA A 809 20.30 19.88 39.81
C ALA A 809 20.02 18.36 39.70
N LYS A 810 18.78 17.95 39.38
CA LYS A 810 18.34 16.52 39.38
C LYS A 810 19.06 15.61 38.36
N ASP A 811 20.11 16.12 37.75
CA ASP A 811 20.78 15.61 36.60
C ASP A 811 21.88 14.65 37.03
N GLN A 812 21.99 13.56 36.29
CA GLN A 812 22.92 12.50 36.53
C GLN A 812 24.26 12.90 35.90
N VAL A 813 25.35 12.88 36.68
CA VAL A 813 26.68 13.27 36.18
C VAL A 813 27.36 12.01 35.65
N THR A 814 27.73 12.06 34.36
CA THR A 814 28.52 11.00 33.73
C THR A 814 29.97 11.44 33.61
N ILE A 815 30.87 10.62 34.15
CA ILE A 815 32.31 10.81 34.09
C ILE A 815 32.91 9.66 33.29
N VAL A 816 33.82 10.00 32.39
CA VAL A 816 34.53 9.05 31.53
C VAL A 816 36.02 9.31 31.66
N ALA A 817 36.73 8.32 32.19
CA ALA A 817 38.19 8.35 32.22
C ALA A 817 38.76 7.67 30.97
N ILE A 818 39.77 8.31 30.38
CA ILE A 818 40.39 7.97 29.11
C ILE A 818 41.91 7.92 29.34
N PRO A 819 42.62 6.81 29.09
CA PRO A 819 44.08 6.79 29.12
C PRO A 819 44.64 7.80 28.11
N ASN A 820 45.53 8.68 28.58
CA ASN A 820 46.22 9.71 27.80
C ASN A 820 47.60 9.19 27.43
N ASP A 821 47.61 8.17 26.56
CA ASP A 821 48.84 7.72 25.94
C ASP A 821 49.05 8.48 24.63
N ASN A 822 50.16 9.23 24.56
CA ASN A 822 50.51 10.05 23.41
C ASN A 822 51.05 9.12 22.31
N SER A 823 50.14 8.72 21.42
CA SER A 823 50.35 8.38 20.00
C SER A 823 50.09 6.96 19.49
N ASN A 824 49.93 5.91 20.31
CA ASN A 824 49.78 4.55 19.74
C ASN A 824 48.67 3.63 20.28
N PHE A 825 47.85 4.05 21.25
CA PHE A 825 46.63 3.31 21.64
C PHE A 825 45.37 3.95 21.05
N ARG A 826 45.32 4.01 19.73
CA ARG A 826 44.02 3.92 19.03
C ARG A 826 43.83 2.45 18.71
N ASN A 827 42.69 1.89 19.09
CA ASN A 827 42.22 0.64 18.51
C ASN A 827 42.26 0.81 16.97
N MET A 828 42.40 -0.26 16.18
CA MET A 828 42.33 -0.13 14.71
C MET A 828 41.01 0.49 14.20
N ASP A 829 39.99 0.62 15.08
CA ASP A 829 38.70 1.30 14.84
C ASP A 829 38.62 2.76 15.37
N GLY A 830 39.72 3.32 15.90
CA GLY A 830 39.78 4.70 16.41
C GLY A 830 39.09 4.97 17.76
N LYS A 831 38.50 3.97 18.43
CA LYS A 831 37.89 4.14 19.78
C LYS A 831 38.94 3.99 20.89
N THR A 832 38.79 4.73 21.99
CA THR A 832 39.67 4.68 23.17
C THR A 832 39.06 3.73 24.22
N VAL A 833 39.87 2.99 24.98
CA VAL A 833 39.39 2.25 26.16
C VAL A 833 38.90 3.27 27.20
N GLN A 834 37.63 3.20 27.60
CA GLN A 834 36.99 4.21 28.47
C GLN A 834 36.29 3.53 29.63
N LYS A 835 36.50 4.04 30.86
CA LYS A 835 35.73 3.61 32.04
C LYS A 835 34.68 4.68 32.35
N ARG A 836 33.41 4.34 32.19
CA ARG A 836 32.27 5.23 32.47
C ARG A 836 31.79 5.02 33.90
N PHE A 837 31.71 6.10 34.64
CA PHE A 837 31.09 6.17 35.95
C PHE A 837 29.92 7.13 35.89
N THR A 838 28.82 6.71 36.50
CA THR A 838 27.66 7.57 36.57
C THR A 838 27.14 7.53 37.99
N PHE A 839 27.01 8.69 38.60
CA PHE A 839 26.48 8.81 39.95
C PHE A 839 25.39 9.88 39.98
N ARG A 840 24.47 9.69 40.91
CA ARG A 840 23.41 10.66 41.19
C ARG A 840 23.64 11.16 42.62
N PRO A 841 23.97 12.43 42.82
CA PRO A 841 24.10 12.97 44.17
C PRO A 841 22.78 12.73 44.91
N LYS A 842 22.85 12.22 46.15
CA LYS A 842 21.66 12.04 46.97
C LYS A 842 21.05 13.43 47.21
N PRO A 843 19.76 13.64 46.93
CA PRO A 843 19.11 14.89 47.32
C PRO A 843 19.23 15.04 48.83
N LEU A 844 19.61 16.23 49.29
CA LEU A 844 19.55 16.57 50.71
C LEU A 844 18.14 16.27 51.22
N ALA A 845 18.05 15.63 52.39
CA ALA A 845 16.77 15.51 53.07
C ALA A 845 16.23 16.94 53.24
N PRO A 846 14.96 17.21 52.90
CA PRO A 846 14.40 18.55 53.02
C PRO A 846 14.64 19.04 54.45
N GLU A 847 15.22 20.25 54.58
CA GLU A 847 15.37 20.93 55.87
C GLU A 847 13.98 21.00 56.54
N GLY A 848 13.70 20.07 57.45
CA GLY A 848 12.38 19.92 58.04
C GLY A 848 12.15 18.69 58.91
N GLU A 849 12.91 17.60 58.76
CA GLU A 849 12.70 16.38 59.56
C GLU A 849 13.77 16.09 60.63
N ALA A 850 14.71 17.01 60.86
CA ALA A 850 15.69 16.89 61.96
C ALA A 850 15.34 17.80 63.16
N ALA A 851 14.10 17.76 63.66
CA ALA A 851 13.78 18.18 65.02
C ALA A 851 12.37 17.71 65.43
N LEU A 852 12.24 16.44 65.83
CA LEU A 852 11.40 15.97 66.96
C LEU A 852 11.62 14.47 67.16
N THR A 853 12.56 14.16 68.06
CA THR A 853 12.78 12.89 68.82
C THR A 853 12.69 11.55 68.11
#